data_AF-T2KL16-F1
#
_entry.id   AF-T2KL16-F1
#
_cell.length_a   1.000
_cell.length_b   1.000
_cell.length_c   1.000
_cell.angle_alpha   90.00
_cell.angle_beta   90.00
_cell.angle_gamma   90.00
#
_symmetry.space_group_name_H-M   'P 1'
#
loop_
_entity.id
_entity.type
_entity.pdbx_description
1 polymer ?
#
loop_
_entity_poly.entity_id
_entity_poly.type
_entity_poly.pdbx_seq_one_letter_code
_entity_poly.pdbx_strand_id
1 'polypeptide(L)'
;MMKFIKYAFSLAVIALIAIACTEDDNTDYVKDIAAPTNVSASISVTQDNTGLVTITPIAEGAVSYDVNFGDGSENEENITPGKGASHVYKEGVYEATITAVSLNGLTTAATQSVVVSFKTPENLVVTIENDAAISKQVNLSATADFATGFEVYFGENPSEEPVPLNVDETISYQYEDAGTYTIKVVAMSAAAESTEYSEAFEVTAILQPLEAAPVPIRAQGDVISIYSDSYTNPESIDYNPNWGQTTTYTEIQVGGNNTIQYGDITYQGIDFSGAPINASAMEFIHIDVWTAEADFNALLFPITAAADGTTSETPYNLELKQDQWTSFDIPLTAFTDANGSLDFSNTIQFKLEGVPSGSGTLFIDNLFFYKVPSGIDTGLVGTWKMSSAAGALGVGPAVGDITWWNCDDACVIDRACYYDDTYVFSEDGTFKNVMGDATWVEAWQGVSDGCGTPIAPHDGSNPASYTYNEGTNEITINGKGAFIGLAKATNEGELTDSSETPNSVTYKVTFSDPNTIQVSIETGTGSGTFWQFTLVREGVVSSPLTGTWQMSTDAGSLGVGPAVGDISWWNCDDACVTERACFYDDVYVFGADGSFKNEFGGSTWLESWQGGTDGCGTPIAPFDGSIAATYTYNNGVLTINGKGSFIGLAKANNEGELSDAANAPDSITYNVTFIDNNTISVTVETGTGSGTFWQYKLVRI
;
A
#
# COMPACT_ATOMS: atom_id res chain seq x y z
N MET A 1 6.08 -40.25 -75.77
CA MET A 1 6.58 -39.67 -74.50
C MET A 1 5.47 -39.05 -73.64
N MET A 2 4.51 -38.29 -74.18
CA MET A 2 3.42 -37.65 -73.40
C MET A 2 2.42 -38.57 -72.68
N LYS A 3 2.17 -39.80 -73.17
CA LYS A 3 1.24 -40.73 -72.49
C LYS A 3 1.83 -41.33 -71.20
N PHE A 4 3.14 -41.59 -71.17
CA PHE A 4 3.81 -42.17 -70.00
C PHE A 4 3.91 -41.16 -68.84
N ILE A 5 4.12 -39.88 -69.15
CA ILE A 5 4.16 -38.79 -68.17
C ILE A 5 2.77 -38.59 -67.54
N LYS A 6 1.67 -38.69 -68.31
CA LYS A 6 0.31 -38.60 -67.75
C LYS A 6 -0.02 -39.72 -66.77
N TYR A 7 0.33 -40.96 -67.09
CA TYR A 7 0.06 -42.08 -66.17
C TYR A 7 0.97 -42.07 -64.94
N ALA A 8 2.23 -41.65 -65.08
CA ALA A 8 3.13 -41.45 -63.95
C ALA A 8 2.65 -40.32 -63.01
N PHE A 9 2.13 -39.23 -63.57
CA PHE A 9 1.57 -38.13 -62.78
C PHE A 9 0.25 -38.52 -62.09
N SER A 10 -0.63 -39.26 -62.76
CA SER A 10 -1.86 -39.78 -62.13
C SER A 10 -1.58 -40.81 -61.03
N LEU A 11 -0.57 -41.67 -61.21
CA LEU A 11 -0.17 -42.63 -60.17
C LEU A 11 0.49 -41.92 -58.97
N ALA A 12 1.29 -40.87 -59.22
CA ALA A 12 1.88 -40.05 -58.17
C ALA A 12 0.83 -39.23 -57.40
N VAL A 13 -0.20 -38.71 -58.07
CA VAL A 13 -1.31 -38.00 -57.41
C VAL A 13 -2.19 -38.95 -56.61
N ILE A 14 -2.44 -40.18 -57.08
CA ILE A 14 -3.18 -41.20 -56.30
C ILE A 14 -2.35 -41.69 -55.11
N ALA A 15 -1.03 -41.82 -55.26
CA ALA A 15 -0.14 -42.15 -54.15
C ALA A 15 -0.06 -41.00 -53.12
N LEU A 16 -0.07 -39.74 -53.55
CA LEU A 16 -0.11 -38.57 -52.67
C LEU A 16 -1.45 -38.41 -51.94
N ILE A 17 -2.58 -38.76 -52.58
CA ILE A 17 -3.90 -38.79 -51.92
C ILE A 17 -4.00 -39.96 -50.91
N ALA A 18 -3.36 -41.09 -51.17
CA ALA A 18 -3.30 -42.22 -50.24
C ALA A 18 -2.36 -41.98 -49.04
N ILE A 19 -1.41 -41.06 -49.14
CA ILE A 19 -0.49 -40.66 -48.05
C ILE A 19 -1.03 -39.44 -47.28
N ALA A 20 -1.98 -38.67 -47.85
CA ALA A 20 -2.59 -37.51 -47.21
C ALA A 20 -3.83 -37.84 -46.33
N CYS A 21 -4.16 -39.12 -46.15
CA CYS A 21 -5.25 -39.58 -45.27
C CYS A 21 -4.75 -40.57 -44.20
N THR A 22 -3.64 -40.22 -43.55
CA THR A 22 -3.36 -40.70 -42.20
C THR A 22 -3.10 -39.45 -41.34
N GLU A 23 -4.18 -38.78 -40.93
CA GLU A 23 -4.10 -38.00 -39.70
C GLU A 23 -3.94 -39.04 -38.58
N ASP A 24 -2.72 -39.15 -38.06
CA ASP A 24 -2.50 -39.75 -36.74
C ASP A 24 -3.22 -38.83 -35.75
N ASP A 25 -4.40 -39.25 -35.27
CA ASP A 25 -5.04 -38.65 -34.11
C ASP A 25 -4.07 -38.81 -32.93
N ASN A 26 -3.20 -37.81 -32.73
CA ASN A 26 -2.27 -37.80 -31.62
C ASN A 26 -3.02 -37.47 -30.33
N THR A 27 -3.66 -38.48 -29.75
CA THR A 27 -4.37 -38.41 -28.47
C THR A 27 -3.43 -38.53 -27.27
N ASP A 28 -2.12 -38.34 -27.44
CA ASP A 28 -1.16 -38.49 -26.33
C ASP A 28 -1.43 -37.51 -25.18
N TYR A 29 -2.03 -36.34 -25.45
CA TYR A 29 -2.46 -35.39 -24.41
C TYR A 29 -3.49 -35.96 -23.42
N VAL A 30 -4.26 -36.98 -23.82
CA VAL A 30 -5.22 -37.66 -22.92
C VAL A 30 -4.46 -38.44 -21.85
N LYS A 31 -3.25 -38.93 -22.13
CA LYS A 31 -2.46 -39.70 -21.16
C LYS A 31 -1.93 -38.86 -20.00
N ASP A 32 -1.76 -37.55 -20.20
CA ASP A 32 -1.21 -36.63 -19.20
C ASP A 32 -2.28 -35.99 -18.29
N ILE A 33 -3.56 -36.36 -18.46
CA ILE A 33 -4.65 -35.88 -17.59
C ILE A 33 -4.45 -36.41 -16.17
N ALA A 34 -4.47 -35.53 -15.18
CA ALA A 34 -4.40 -35.89 -13.76
C ALA A 34 -5.71 -36.54 -13.26
N ALA A 35 -5.62 -37.29 -12.17
CA ALA A 35 -6.82 -37.82 -11.50
C ALA A 35 -7.72 -36.68 -10.99
N PRO A 36 -9.05 -36.88 -10.90
CA PRO A 36 -9.97 -35.84 -10.41
C PRO A 36 -9.66 -35.37 -8.98
N THR A 37 -9.97 -34.12 -8.66
CA THR A 37 -9.76 -33.50 -7.34
C THR A 37 -11.07 -32.99 -6.74
N ASN A 38 -11.07 -32.62 -5.45
CA ASN A 38 -12.23 -32.06 -4.75
C ASN A 38 -13.50 -32.93 -4.85
N VAL A 39 -13.35 -34.26 -4.69
CA VAL A 39 -14.46 -35.21 -4.78
C VAL A 39 -15.37 -35.10 -3.55
N SER A 40 -16.64 -34.78 -3.77
CA SER A 40 -17.70 -34.69 -2.75
C SER A 40 -19.07 -35.08 -3.35
N ALA A 41 -20.15 -35.00 -2.58
CA ALA A 41 -21.51 -35.16 -3.10
C ALA A 41 -22.56 -34.33 -2.35
N SER A 42 -23.58 -33.88 -3.07
CA SER A 42 -24.82 -33.33 -2.50
C SER A 42 -25.81 -34.46 -2.22
N ILE A 43 -26.39 -34.48 -1.03
CA ILE A 43 -27.33 -35.51 -0.57
C ILE A 43 -28.72 -34.89 -0.38
N SER A 44 -29.74 -35.49 -0.99
CA SER A 44 -31.14 -35.09 -0.83
C SER A 44 -31.98 -36.31 -0.47
N VAL A 45 -32.81 -36.20 0.58
CA VAL A 45 -33.66 -37.29 1.09
C VAL A 45 -35.13 -36.89 0.95
N THR A 46 -36.00 -37.77 0.44
CA THR A 46 -37.44 -37.48 0.35
C THR A 46 -38.15 -37.61 1.70
N GLN A 47 -39.03 -36.66 1.99
CA GLN A 47 -39.84 -36.59 3.22
C GLN A 47 -41.18 -37.31 3.07
N ASP A 48 -41.15 -38.61 2.78
CA ASP A 48 -42.36 -39.39 2.50
C ASP A 48 -42.33 -40.82 3.05
N ASN A 49 -41.40 -41.10 3.96
CA ASN A 49 -41.10 -42.42 4.50
C ASN A 49 -40.69 -43.47 3.46
N THR A 50 -40.29 -43.08 2.25
CA THR A 50 -39.83 -44.04 1.25
C THR A 50 -38.36 -44.41 1.44
N GLY A 51 -37.55 -43.50 1.99
CA GLY A 51 -36.10 -43.67 2.13
C GLY A 51 -35.34 -43.40 0.83
N LEU A 52 -35.99 -42.75 -0.14
CA LEU A 52 -35.38 -42.38 -1.40
C LEU A 52 -34.37 -41.23 -1.16
N VAL A 53 -33.11 -41.53 -1.43
CA VAL A 53 -31.99 -40.58 -1.36
C VAL A 53 -31.45 -40.37 -2.76
N THR A 54 -31.18 -39.13 -3.13
CA THR A 54 -30.44 -38.77 -4.34
C THR A 54 -29.07 -38.24 -3.96
N ILE A 55 -28.03 -38.93 -4.46
CA ILE A 55 -26.61 -38.56 -4.29
C ILE A 55 -26.15 -37.94 -5.59
N THR A 56 -25.73 -36.67 -5.56
CA THR A 56 -25.21 -35.95 -6.73
C THR A 56 -23.72 -35.70 -6.56
N PRO A 57 -22.85 -36.50 -7.22
CA PRO A 57 -21.40 -36.36 -7.14
C PRO A 57 -20.89 -35.04 -7.72
N ILE A 58 -19.82 -34.51 -7.12
CA ILE A 58 -19.13 -33.29 -7.52
C ILE A 58 -17.62 -33.55 -7.46
N ALA A 59 -16.88 -33.15 -8.50
CA ALA A 59 -15.41 -33.20 -8.53
C ALA A 59 -14.88 -32.36 -9.70
N GLU A 60 -13.66 -31.88 -9.58
CA GLU A 60 -12.93 -31.21 -10.66
C GLU A 60 -12.22 -32.24 -11.54
N GLY A 61 -12.30 -32.08 -12.86
CA GLY A 61 -11.62 -32.97 -13.82
C GLY A 61 -12.27 -34.33 -14.04
N ALA A 62 -13.46 -34.57 -13.47
CA ALA A 62 -14.22 -35.81 -13.68
C ALA A 62 -15.11 -35.72 -14.93
N VAL A 63 -15.16 -36.81 -15.69
CA VAL A 63 -16.08 -36.99 -16.84
C VAL A 63 -17.19 -37.98 -16.56
N SER A 64 -17.03 -38.81 -15.53
CA SER A 64 -18.06 -39.70 -14.99
C SER A 64 -17.82 -40.00 -13.52
N TYR A 65 -18.85 -40.53 -12.85
CA TYR A 65 -18.78 -40.96 -11.45
C TYR A 65 -19.39 -42.33 -11.26
N ASP A 66 -18.86 -43.07 -10.30
CA ASP A 66 -19.46 -44.28 -9.77
C ASP A 66 -19.80 -44.07 -8.28
N VAL A 67 -20.99 -44.50 -7.87
CA VAL A 67 -21.46 -44.39 -6.48
C VAL A 67 -21.70 -45.79 -5.93
N ASN A 68 -20.93 -46.14 -4.90
CA ASN A 68 -21.26 -47.25 -4.02
C ASN A 68 -22.09 -46.71 -2.86
N PHE A 69 -23.32 -47.20 -2.71
CA PHE A 69 -24.28 -46.69 -1.72
C PHE A 69 -23.92 -47.04 -0.26
N GLY A 70 -22.98 -47.95 -0.02
CA GLY A 70 -22.48 -48.27 1.32
C GLY A 70 -23.35 -49.27 2.11
N ASP A 71 -24.48 -49.72 1.57
CA ASP A 71 -25.40 -50.69 2.19
C ASP A 71 -25.28 -52.12 1.62
N GLY A 72 -24.35 -52.33 0.70
CA GLY A 72 -24.14 -53.60 -0.01
C GLY A 72 -25.08 -53.85 -1.19
N SER A 73 -25.85 -52.83 -1.60
CA SER A 73 -26.59 -52.84 -2.87
C SER A 73 -25.65 -52.74 -4.08
N GLU A 74 -26.23 -52.87 -5.27
CA GLU A 74 -25.50 -52.73 -6.53
C GLU A 74 -25.08 -51.26 -6.73
N ASN A 75 -23.84 -51.05 -7.16
CA ASN A 75 -23.32 -49.70 -7.40
C ASN A 75 -24.02 -49.06 -8.61
N GLU A 76 -24.15 -47.74 -8.61
CA GLU A 76 -24.52 -46.98 -9.81
C GLU A 76 -23.23 -46.52 -10.49
N GLU A 77 -23.05 -46.88 -11.76
CA GLU A 77 -21.82 -46.60 -12.52
C GLU A 77 -22.09 -45.64 -13.68
N ASN A 78 -21.05 -44.93 -14.12
CA ASN A 78 -21.07 -44.04 -15.29
C ASN A 78 -22.08 -42.87 -15.18
N ILE A 79 -22.27 -42.35 -13.97
CA ILE A 79 -23.09 -41.16 -13.72
C ILE A 79 -22.43 -39.97 -14.41
N THR A 80 -23.19 -39.24 -15.23
CA THR A 80 -22.69 -38.05 -15.92
C THR A 80 -22.66 -36.83 -14.99
N PRO A 81 -21.66 -35.95 -15.09
CA PRO A 81 -21.60 -34.73 -14.28
C PRO A 81 -22.90 -33.93 -14.32
N GLY A 82 -23.38 -33.49 -13.16
CA GLY A 82 -24.66 -32.80 -12.98
C GLY A 82 -25.90 -33.72 -12.93
N LYS A 83 -25.71 -35.05 -12.97
CA LYS A 83 -26.75 -36.04 -12.65
C LYS A 83 -26.47 -36.67 -11.28
N GLY A 84 -27.54 -37.15 -10.64
CA GLY A 84 -27.46 -37.88 -9.38
C GLY A 84 -27.90 -39.33 -9.53
N ALA A 85 -27.46 -40.16 -8.59
CA ALA A 85 -27.92 -41.53 -8.41
C ALA A 85 -28.97 -41.56 -7.30
N SER A 86 -30.14 -42.13 -7.59
CA SER A 86 -31.21 -42.27 -6.61
C SER A 86 -31.26 -43.71 -6.09
N HIS A 87 -31.29 -43.88 -4.77
CA HIS A 87 -31.36 -45.18 -4.10
C HIS A 87 -32.30 -45.15 -2.92
N VAL A 88 -32.96 -46.29 -2.65
CA VAL A 88 -33.88 -46.42 -1.52
C VAL A 88 -33.17 -47.12 -0.37
N TYR A 89 -32.84 -46.35 0.66
CA TYR A 89 -32.22 -46.84 1.88
C TYR A 89 -33.24 -47.28 2.92
N LYS A 90 -32.84 -48.18 3.79
CA LYS A 90 -33.55 -48.45 5.05
C LYS A 90 -33.09 -47.43 6.11
N GLU A 91 -33.78 -47.42 7.24
CA GLU A 91 -33.34 -46.63 8.39
C GLU A 91 -31.93 -47.05 8.82
N GLY A 92 -31.01 -46.08 8.91
CA GLY A 92 -29.61 -46.33 9.20
C GLY A 92 -28.68 -45.18 8.83
N VAL A 93 -27.39 -45.38 9.13
CA VAL A 93 -26.29 -44.52 8.72
C VAL A 93 -25.40 -45.34 7.79
N TYR A 94 -25.06 -44.78 6.64
CA TYR A 94 -24.32 -45.45 5.57
C TYR A 94 -23.16 -44.56 5.12
N GLU A 95 -22.06 -45.17 4.71
CA GLU A 95 -20.90 -44.48 4.13
C GLU A 95 -20.88 -44.76 2.63
N ALA A 96 -21.46 -43.85 1.84
CA ALA A 96 -21.42 -43.94 0.39
C ALA A 96 -20.02 -43.59 -0.11
N THR A 97 -19.49 -44.33 -1.09
CA THR A 97 -18.19 -44.03 -1.71
C THR A 97 -18.41 -43.49 -3.12
N ILE A 98 -17.91 -42.29 -3.38
CA ILE A 98 -18.01 -41.59 -4.64
C ILE A 98 -16.66 -41.74 -5.33
N THR A 99 -16.64 -42.35 -6.50
CA THR A 99 -15.44 -42.51 -7.32
C THR A 99 -15.57 -41.62 -8.55
N ALA A 100 -14.80 -40.53 -8.59
CA ALA A 100 -14.71 -39.65 -9.73
C ALA A 100 -13.71 -40.23 -10.76
N VAL A 101 -14.10 -40.25 -12.04
CA VAL A 101 -13.30 -40.83 -13.13
C VAL A 101 -12.99 -39.74 -14.16
N SER A 102 -11.71 -39.56 -14.47
CA SER A 102 -11.24 -38.64 -15.51
C SER A 102 -11.27 -39.29 -16.91
N LEU A 103 -11.04 -38.50 -17.95
CA LEU A 103 -11.14 -38.95 -19.35
C LEU A 103 -10.18 -40.10 -19.71
N ASN A 104 -9.05 -40.21 -19.02
CA ASN A 104 -8.06 -41.27 -19.23
C ASN A 104 -8.24 -42.47 -18.28
N GLY A 105 -9.30 -42.46 -17.47
CA GLY A 105 -9.63 -43.54 -16.54
C GLY A 105 -8.91 -43.46 -15.20
N LEU A 106 -8.14 -42.41 -14.91
CA LEU A 106 -7.65 -42.18 -13.54
C LEU A 106 -8.81 -41.81 -12.62
N THR A 107 -8.75 -42.31 -11.39
CA THR A 107 -9.86 -42.20 -10.43
C THR A 107 -9.41 -41.62 -9.10
N THR A 108 -10.30 -40.87 -8.46
CA THR A 108 -10.18 -40.42 -7.07
C THR A 108 -11.47 -40.76 -6.34
N ALA A 109 -11.37 -41.29 -5.12
CA ALA A 109 -12.53 -41.68 -4.33
C ALA A 109 -12.64 -40.87 -3.03
N ALA A 110 -13.85 -40.54 -2.62
CA ALA A 110 -14.19 -39.93 -1.33
C ALA A 110 -15.41 -40.60 -0.70
N THR A 111 -15.51 -40.59 0.63
CA THR A 111 -16.66 -41.12 1.37
C THR A 111 -17.60 -40.00 1.80
N GLN A 112 -18.91 -40.24 1.66
CA GLN A 112 -19.98 -39.33 2.06
C GLN A 112 -20.95 -40.07 2.99
N SER A 113 -21.21 -39.50 4.17
CA SER A 113 -22.18 -40.08 5.10
C SER A 113 -23.60 -39.82 4.62
N VAL A 114 -24.44 -40.85 4.66
CA VAL A 114 -25.85 -40.84 4.29
C VAL A 114 -26.66 -41.34 5.49
N VAL A 115 -27.45 -40.45 6.06
CA VAL A 115 -28.32 -40.76 7.20
C VAL A 115 -29.75 -40.84 6.71
N VAL A 116 -30.45 -41.92 7.03
CA VAL A 116 -31.88 -42.09 6.76
C VAL A 116 -32.60 -42.43 8.04
N SER A 117 -33.50 -41.56 8.46
CA SER A 117 -34.38 -41.76 9.62
C SER A 117 -35.83 -41.49 9.25
N PHE A 118 -36.70 -42.47 9.53
CA PHE A 118 -38.15 -42.32 9.39
C PHE A 118 -38.81 -41.73 10.63
N LYS A 119 -38.01 -41.33 11.62
CA LYS A 119 -38.48 -40.59 12.78
C LYS A 119 -38.49 -39.11 12.46
N THR A 120 -39.58 -38.46 12.84
CA THR A 120 -39.66 -37.01 12.89
C THR A 120 -38.48 -36.48 13.73
N PRO A 121 -37.79 -35.42 13.31
CA PRO A 121 -36.70 -34.87 14.09
C PRO A 121 -37.12 -34.49 15.52
N GLU A 122 -36.30 -34.79 16.51
CA GLU A 122 -36.57 -34.51 17.93
C GLU A 122 -35.49 -33.59 18.51
N ASN A 123 -35.78 -32.94 19.64
CA ASN A 123 -34.81 -32.11 20.35
C ASN A 123 -34.15 -31.02 19.49
N LEU A 124 -34.93 -30.36 18.62
CA LEU A 124 -34.46 -29.25 17.81
C LEU A 124 -33.95 -28.11 18.70
N VAL A 125 -32.65 -27.82 18.58
CA VAL A 125 -31.98 -26.68 19.20
C VAL A 125 -31.50 -25.77 18.08
N VAL A 126 -31.93 -24.52 18.13
CA VAL A 126 -31.51 -23.46 17.21
C VAL A 126 -30.71 -22.42 17.99
N THR A 127 -29.60 -21.98 17.43
CA THR A 127 -28.78 -20.89 17.96
C THR A 127 -28.73 -19.79 16.92
N ILE A 128 -29.15 -18.58 17.32
CA ILE A 128 -29.23 -17.40 16.47
C ILE A 128 -28.45 -16.28 17.16
N GLU A 129 -27.46 -15.70 16.47
CA GLU A 129 -26.59 -14.66 17.02
C GLU A 129 -26.39 -13.55 15.98
N ASN A 130 -26.37 -12.29 16.41
CA ASN A 130 -25.87 -11.21 15.56
C ASN A 130 -24.35 -11.39 15.42
N ASP A 131 -23.86 -11.17 14.20
CA ASP A 131 -22.42 -11.17 13.93
C ASP A 131 -21.76 -10.02 14.68
N ALA A 132 -20.68 -10.33 15.40
CA ALA A 132 -19.97 -9.34 16.20
C ALA A 132 -19.12 -8.38 15.35
N ALA A 133 -18.81 -8.74 14.10
CA ALA A 133 -17.94 -7.99 13.19
C ALA A 133 -18.67 -7.40 11.98
N ILE A 134 -19.79 -8.00 11.55
CA ILE A 134 -20.52 -7.59 10.34
C ILE A 134 -21.90 -7.04 10.71
N SER A 135 -22.10 -5.74 10.45
CA SER A 135 -23.35 -5.03 10.75
C SER A 135 -24.54 -5.69 10.04
N LYS A 136 -25.64 -5.91 10.77
CA LYS A 136 -26.90 -6.51 10.28
C LYS A 136 -26.77 -7.96 9.78
N GLN A 137 -25.69 -8.65 10.11
CA GLN A 137 -25.54 -10.08 9.79
C GLN A 137 -25.98 -10.94 10.97
N VAL A 138 -26.70 -12.02 10.68
CA VAL A 138 -27.09 -13.05 11.64
C VAL A 138 -26.44 -14.37 11.27
N ASN A 139 -25.84 -15.01 12.27
CA ASN A 139 -25.30 -16.36 12.20
C ASN A 139 -26.26 -17.33 12.87
N LEU A 140 -26.62 -18.41 12.16
CA LEU A 140 -27.57 -19.41 12.63
C LEU A 140 -26.97 -20.81 12.51
N SER A 141 -27.10 -21.59 13.57
CA SER A 141 -26.82 -23.03 13.56
C SER A 141 -28.00 -23.80 14.17
N ALA A 142 -28.17 -25.06 13.77
CA ALA A 142 -29.23 -25.91 14.26
C ALA A 142 -28.76 -27.35 14.45
N THR A 143 -29.27 -28.00 15.49
CA THR A 143 -29.07 -29.43 15.75
C THR A 143 -30.41 -30.06 16.12
N ALA A 144 -30.61 -31.31 15.72
CA ALA A 144 -31.78 -32.09 16.09
C ALA A 144 -31.46 -33.58 15.96
N ASP A 145 -32.00 -34.39 16.86
CA ASP A 145 -31.94 -35.84 16.73
C ASP A 145 -32.68 -36.26 15.46
N PHE A 146 -32.12 -37.21 14.72
CA PHE A 146 -32.68 -37.79 13.48
C PHE A 146 -32.80 -36.84 12.28
N ALA A 147 -32.41 -35.57 12.41
CA ALA A 147 -32.38 -34.65 11.28
C ALA A 147 -31.29 -35.00 10.28
N THR A 148 -31.60 -34.85 9.01
CA THR A 148 -30.66 -34.98 7.88
C THR A 148 -30.31 -33.63 7.27
N GLY A 149 -30.98 -32.56 7.72
CA GLY A 149 -30.77 -31.18 7.31
C GLY A 149 -31.88 -30.27 7.80
N PHE A 150 -31.73 -28.97 7.55
CA PHE A 150 -32.66 -27.92 7.95
C PHE A 150 -32.98 -27.00 6.77
N GLU A 151 -34.18 -26.45 6.79
CA GLU A 151 -34.59 -25.32 5.96
C GLU A 151 -34.75 -24.08 6.84
N VAL A 152 -34.07 -23.00 6.50
CA VAL A 152 -34.05 -21.76 7.28
C VAL A 152 -34.72 -20.64 6.49
N TYR A 153 -35.65 -19.95 7.14
CA TYR A 153 -36.38 -18.78 6.67
C TYR A 153 -35.98 -17.60 7.57
N PHE A 154 -35.35 -16.56 7.02
CA PHE A 154 -34.81 -15.44 7.79
C PHE A 154 -35.84 -14.33 8.05
N GLY A 155 -37.00 -14.39 7.39
CA GLY A 155 -38.17 -13.58 7.68
C GLY A 155 -38.12 -12.16 7.11
N GLU A 156 -37.10 -11.82 6.31
CA GLU A 156 -36.97 -10.50 5.68
C GLU A 156 -37.97 -10.33 4.53
N ASN A 157 -38.17 -11.39 3.74
CA ASN A 157 -39.15 -11.39 2.65
C ASN A 157 -40.24 -12.45 2.91
N PRO A 158 -41.53 -12.07 2.95
CA PRO A 158 -42.64 -13.01 3.16
C PRO A 158 -42.84 -14.03 2.02
N SER A 159 -42.08 -13.94 0.93
CA SER A 159 -42.05 -14.90 -0.18
C SER A 159 -40.65 -15.47 -0.43
N GLU A 160 -39.81 -15.53 0.61
CA GLU A 160 -38.49 -16.17 0.52
C GLU A 160 -38.60 -17.69 0.34
N GLU A 161 -37.67 -18.24 -0.43
CA GLU A 161 -37.41 -19.67 -0.46
C GLU A 161 -36.47 -20.03 0.69
N PRO A 162 -36.64 -21.18 1.36
CA PRO A 162 -35.77 -21.57 2.45
C PRO A 162 -34.33 -21.76 1.98
N VAL A 163 -33.40 -21.39 2.84
CA VAL A 163 -31.98 -21.69 2.64
C VAL A 163 -31.66 -23.02 3.33
N PRO A 164 -31.09 -24.01 2.61
CA PRO A 164 -30.72 -25.28 3.21
C PRO A 164 -29.52 -25.09 4.14
N LEU A 165 -29.56 -25.75 5.29
CA LEU A 165 -28.49 -25.79 6.29
C LEU A 165 -28.21 -27.26 6.64
N ASN A 166 -26.94 -27.68 6.56
CA ASN A 166 -26.55 -29.02 6.97
C ASN A 166 -26.39 -29.10 8.49
N VAL A 167 -26.41 -30.33 9.00
CA VAL A 167 -26.16 -30.60 10.42
C VAL A 167 -24.73 -30.19 10.80
N ASP A 168 -24.60 -29.57 11.97
CA ASP A 168 -23.33 -29.07 12.53
C ASP A 168 -22.64 -27.97 11.72
N GLU A 169 -23.33 -27.37 10.75
CA GLU A 169 -22.88 -26.17 10.04
C GLU A 169 -23.54 -24.89 10.61
N THR A 170 -22.95 -23.75 10.26
CA THR A 170 -23.51 -22.42 10.52
C THR A 170 -23.76 -21.75 9.18
N ILE A 171 -24.92 -21.10 9.05
CA ILE A 171 -25.25 -20.24 7.92
C ILE A 171 -25.31 -18.77 8.37
N SER A 172 -24.88 -17.87 7.50
CA SER A 172 -24.93 -16.41 7.72
C SER A 172 -25.92 -15.76 6.76
N TYR A 173 -26.67 -14.77 7.24
CA TYR A 173 -27.58 -13.95 6.43
C TYR A 173 -27.42 -12.48 6.78
N GLN A 174 -27.20 -11.64 5.77
CA GLN A 174 -27.07 -10.20 5.93
C GLN A 174 -28.38 -9.51 5.55
N TYR A 175 -28.98 -8.80 6.52
CA TYR A 175 -30.21 -8.04 6.32
C TYR A 175 -29.93 -6.66 5.74
N GLU A 176 -30.88 -6.14 4.97
CA GLU A 176 -30.86 -4.78 4.43
C GLU A 176 -31.01 -3.76 5.56
N ASP A 177 -32.00 -3.98 6.44
CA ASP A 177 -32.35 -3.07 7.54
C ASP A 177 -32.28 -3.79 8.90
N ALA A 178 -31.79 -3.07 9.92
CA ALA A 178 -31.90 -3.54 11.30
C ALA A 178 -33.37 -3.52 11.75
N GLY A 179 -33.75 -4.48 12.60
CA GLY A 179 -35.14 -4.62 13.05
C GLY A 179 -35.46 -5.99 13.61
N THR A 180 -36.72 -6.21 13.96
CA THR A 180 -37.17 -7.51 14.46
C THR A 180 -37.78 -8.34 13.33
N TYR A 181 -37.22 -9.52 13.09
CA TYR A 181 -37.66 -10.48 12.08
C TYR A 181 -38.11 -11.78 12.73
N THR A 182 -39.02 -12.51 12.08
CA THR A 182 -39.42 -13.85 12.56
C THR A 182 -38.64 -14.89 11.79
N ILE A 183 -37.63 -15.48 12.44
CA ILE A 183 -36.81 -16.55 11.85
C ILE A 183 -37.51 -17.88 12.10
N LYS A 184 -37.63 -18.72 11.05
CA LYS A 184 -38.21 -20.06 11.13
C LYS A 184 -37.19 -21.10 10.66
N VAL A 185 -37.05 -22.17 11.42
CA VAL A 185 -36.20 -23.32 11.08
C VAL A 185 -37.05 -24.59 11.03
N VAL A 186 -36.94 -25.33 9.93
CA VAL A 186 -37.63 -26.61 9.72
C VAL A 186 -36.60 -27.73 9.69
N ALA A 187 -36.60 -28.58 10.71
CA ALA A 187 -35.79 -29.79 10.76
C ALA A 187 -36.45 -30.90 9.95
N MET A 188 -35.66 -31.53 9.08
CA MET A 188 -36.13 -32.51 8.10
C MET A 188 -35.42 -33.85 8.28
N SER A 189 -36.11 -34.95 8.01
CA SER A 189 -35.55 -36.30 7.92
C SER A 189 -36.22 -37.05 6.75
N ALA A 190 -36.10 -38.38 6.68
CA ALA A 190 -36.90 -39.16 5.73
C ALA A 190 -38.37 -39.33 6.18
N ALA A 191 -38.73 -38.85 7.37
CA ALA A 191 -40.10 -38.85 7.86
C ALA A 191 -40.99 -37.92 7.03
N ALA A 192 -42.29 -38.23 6.98
CA ALA A 192 -43.27 -37.36 6.32
C ALA A 192 -43.62 -36.09 7.11
N GLU A 193 -43.32 -36.08 8.41
CA GLU A 193 -43.55 -34.94 9.30
C GLU A 193 -42.20 -34.32 9.67
N SER A 194 -42.16 -32.99 9.71
CA SER A 194 -41.01 -32.19 10.13
C SER A 194 -41.20 -31.63 11.54
N THR A 195 -40.13 -31.08 12.12
CA THR A 195 -40.18 -30.33 13.38
C THR A 195 -39.80 -28.89 13.12
N GLU A 196 -40.61 -27.94 13.57
CA GLU A 196 -40.41 -26.52 13.32
C GLU A 196 -40.05 -25.75 14.59
N TYR A 197 -39.23 -24.72 14.42
CA TYR A 197 -38.91 -23.71 15.40
C TYR A 197 -39.16 -22.32 14.80
N SER A 198 -39.65 -21.37 15.61
CA SER A 198 -39.77 -19.97 15.18
C SER A 198 -39.54 -19.01 16.35
N GLU A 199 -38.78 -17.95 16.10
CA GLU A 199 -38.45 -16.93 17.09
C GLU A 199 -38.47 -15.54 16.44
N ALA A 200 -38.92 -14.53 17.20
CA ALA A 200 -38.74 -13.14 16.83
C ALA A 200 -37.34 -12.70 17.29
N PHE A 201 -36.46 -12.41 16.34
CA PHE A 201 -35.07 -12.07 16.58
C PHE A 201 -34.80 -10.61 16.20
N GLU A 202 -34.10 -9.88 17.06
CA GLU A 202 -33.70 -8.50 16.80
C GLU A 202 -32.34 -8.47 16.10
N VAL A 203 -32.37 -8.14 14.81
CA VAL A 203 -31.20 -7.87 13.98
C VAL A 203 -30.68 -6.49 14.31
N THR A 204 -29.41 -6.40 14.71
CA THR A 204 -28.80 -5.14 15.16
C THR A 204 -27.81 -4.59 14.13
N ALA A 205 -27.80 -3.27 13.95
CA ALA A 205 -26.72 -2.58 13.28
C ALA A 205 -25.58 -2.27 14.27
N ILE A 206 -24.36 -2.29 13.78
CA ILE A 206 -23.18 -1.80 14.51
C ILE A 206 -23.13 -0.29 14.33
N LEU A 207 -23.25 0.45 15.44
CA LEU A 207 -23.35 1.92 15.44
C LEU A 207 -22.11 2.61 16.03
N GLN A 208 -21.01 1.87 16.16
CA GLN A 208 -19.72 2.35 16.67
C GLN A 208 -18.57 1.59 16.00
N PRO A 209 -17.35 2.16 15.93
CA PRO A 209 -16.21 1.43 15.40
C PRO A 209 -15.87 0.22 16.27
N LEU A 210 -15.42 -0.85 15.62
CA LEU A 210 -14.92 -2.07 16.27
C LEU A 210 -13.40 -2.08 16.39
N GLU A 211 -12.73 -1.47 15.42
CA GLU A 211 -11.29 -1.28 15.37
C GLU A 211 -10.93 0.15 15.77
N ALA A 212 -9.79 0.32 16.43
CA ALA A 212 -9.26 1.63 16.77
C ALA A 212 -8.99 2.46 15.49
N ALA A 213 -8.93 3.79 15.64
CA ALA A 213 -8.51 4.65 14.54
C ALA A 213 -7.07 4.31 14.10
N PRO A 214 -6.70 4.61 12.84
CA PRO A 214 -5.32 4.45 12.37
C PRO A 214 -4.32 5.12 13.32
N VAL A 215 -3.26 4.38 13.71
CA VAL A 215 -2.23 4.94 14.60
C VAL A 215 -1.45 6.01 13.84
N PRO A 216 -1.36 7.26 14.34
CA PRO A 216 -0.54 8.30 13.72
C PRO A 216 0.93 7.91 13.66
N ILE A 217 1.54 8.16 12.51
CA ILE A 217 2.93 7.78 12.17
C ILE A 217 3.82 9.00 11.93
N ARG A 218 3.65 10.06 12.71
CA ARG A 218 4.51 11.25 12.63
C ARG A 218 5.34 11.36 13.89
N ALA A 219 6.56 11.90 13.78
CA ALA A 219 7.36 12.18 14.95
C ALA A 219 6.70 13.28 15.81
N GLN A 220 6.76 13.14 17.14
CA GLN A 220 6.22 14.13 18.08
C GLN A 220 6.75 15.56 17.85
N GLY A 221 7.96 15.71 17.31
CA GLY A 221 8.55 17.02 17.00
C GLY A 221 7.89 17.75 15.83
N ASP A 222 7.17 17.02 14.98
CA ASP A 222 6.46 17.53 13.80
C ASP A 222 4.96 17.64 14.03
N VAL A 223 4.50 17.36 15.26
CA VAL A 223 3.08 17.32 15.63
C VAL A 223 2.80 18.22 16.82
N ILE A 224 1.72 19.00 16.73
CA ILE A 224 1.07 19.62 17.90
C ILE A 224 -0.29 18.93 18.08
N SER A 225 -0.37 18.07 19.10
CA SER A 225 -1.57 17.29 19.36
C SER A 225 -2.69 18.12 19.97
N ILE A 226 -3.93 17.77 19.65
CA ILE A 226 -5.13 18.24 20.37
C ILE A 226 -5.78 17.03 21.06
N TYR A 227 -5.97 15.93 20.35
CA TYR A 227 -6.48 14.68 20.90
C TYR A 227 -5.82 13.50 20.18
N SER A 228 -4.99 12.75 20.89
CA SER A 228 -4.43 11.47 20.42
C SER A 228 -3.79 10.75 21.62
N ASP A 229 -3.86 9.42 21.63
CA ASP A 229 -3.04 8.61 22.54
C ASP A 229 -1.58 8.49 22.11
N SER A 230 -1.28 8.74 20.84
CA SER A 230 0.07 8.59 20.27
C SER A 230 0.97 9.80 20.55
N TYR A 231 0.37 10.94 20.90
CA TYR A 231 1.07 12.20 21.12
C TYR A 231 0.73 12.83 22.47
N THR A 232 1.62 13.71 22.92
CA THR A 232 1.38 14.50 24.12
C THR A 232 0.39 15.63 23.83
N ASN A 233 -0.81 15.53 24.41
CA ASN A 233 -1.82 16.59 24.34
C ASN A 233 -1.48 17.74 25.31
N PRO A 234 -1.68 19.01 24.92
CA PRO A 234 -1.57 20.18 25.80
C PRO A 234 -2.42 20.06 27.06
N GLU A 235 -1.94 20.63 28.17
CA GLU A 235 -2.74 20.69 29.40
C GLU A 235 -3.99 21.56 29.20
N SER A 236 -5.12 21.14 29.78
CA SER A 236 -6.36 21.94 29.88
C SER A 236 -7.18 22.13 28.58
N ILE A 237 -7.18 21.15 27.68
CA ILE A 237 -8.16 21.12 26.58
C ILE A 237 -9.52 20.67 27.12
N ASP A 238 -10.56 21.46 26.84
CA ASP A 238 -11.96 21.12 27.15
C ASP A 238 -12.66 20.64 25.87
N TYR A 239 -12.83 19.31 25.74
CA TYR A 239 -13.53 18.69 24.61
C TYR A 239 -15.05 18.86 24.68
N ASN A 240 -15.59 19.44 25.76
CA ASN A 240 -17.00 19.75 25.92
C ASN A 240 -17.28 21.07 26.69
N PRO A 241 -16.92 22.22 26.11
CA PRO A 241 -16.97 23.53 26.78
C PRO A 241 -18.38 24.11 26.96
N ASN A 242 -19.43 23.36 26.57
CA ASN A 242 -20.84 23.73 26.68
C ASN A 242 -21.17 25.13 26.10
N TRP A 243 -21.02 25.27 24.79
CA TRP A 243 -21.41 26.47 24.01
C TRP A 243 -22.92 26.61 23.78
N GLY A 244 -23.74 25.75 24.41
CA GLY A 244 -25.19 25.71 24.24
C GLY A 244 -25.68 24.69 23.21
N GLN A 245 -24.80 23.79 22.74
CA GLN A 245 -25.15 22.65 21.91
C GLN A 245 -25.95 21.59 22.68
N THR A 246 -26.70 20.76 21.94
CA THR A 246 -27.38 19.58 22.48
C THR A 246 -26.60 18.28 22.30
N THR A 247 -25.47 18.35 21.58
CA THR A 247 -24.56 17.23 21.33
C THR A 247 -24.13 16.57 22.64
N THR A 248 -24.15 15.25 22.67
CA THR A 248 -23.64 14.45 23.80
C THR A 248 -22.15 14.17 23.61
N TYR A 249 -21.41 14.10 24.71
CA TYR A 249 -19.98 13.80 24.73
C TYR A 249 -19.73 12.62 25.65
N THR A 250 -18.99 11.63 25.17
CA THR A 250 -18.46 10.53 25.98
C THR A 250 -17.11 10.12 25.40
N GLU A 251 -16.14 9.83 26.26
CA GLU A 251 -14.90 9.18 25.85
C GLU A 251 -15.06 7.67 26.07
N ILE A 252 -14.79 6.89 25.03
CA ILE A 252 -14.92 5.43 25.01
C ILE A 252 -13.58 4.79 24.68
N GLN A 253 -13.51 3.47 24.86
CA GLN A 253 -12.35 2.66 24.52
C GLN A 253 -12.69 1.76 23.34
N VAL A 254 -11.96 1.90 22.23
CA VAL A 254 -12.10 1.09 21.01
C VAL A 254 -10.76 0.43 20.74
N GLY A 255 -10.69 -0.90 20.77
CA GLY A 255 -9.42 -1.62 20.58
C GLY A 255 -8.32 -1.29 21.62
N GLY A 256 -8.66 -0.68 22.76
CA GLY A 256 -7.69 -0.22 23.77
C GLY A 256 -7.17 1.21 23.56
N ASN A 257 -7.72 1.94 22.58
CA ASN A 257 -7.44 3.35 22.28
C ASN A 257 -8.64 4.22 22.73
N ASN A 258 -8.35 5.40 23.28
CA ASN A 258 -9.33 6.40 23.67
C ASN A 258 -9.92 7.06 22.42
N THR A 259 -11.24 7.07 22.33
CA THR A 259 -11.97 7.68 21.22
C THR A 259 -13.07 8.58 21.76
N ILE A 260 -13.18 9.80 21.22
CA ILE A 260 -14.30 10.68 21.54
C ILE A 260 -15.53 10.26 20.75
N GLN A 261 -16.64 10.07 21.44
CA GLN A 261 -17.97 9.94 20.86
C GLN A 261 -18.74 11.25 21.03
N TYR A 262 -19.10 11.86 19.91
CA TYR A 262 -20.07 12.95 19.83
C TYR A 262 -21.39 12.44 19.26
N GLY A 263 -22.31 12.07 20.16
CA GLY A 263 -23.64 11.57 19.80
C GLY A 263 -24.68 12.68 19.69
N ASP A 264 -25.71 12.45 18.87
CA ASP A 264 -26.75 13.43 18.54
C ASP A 264 -26.17 14.78 18.07
N ILE A 265 -25.13 14.72 17.24
CA ILE A 265 -24.26 15.87 16.96
C ILE A 265 -24.96 16.94 16.13
N THR A 266 -25.10 18.12 16.73
CA THR A 266 -25.51 19.36 16.05
C THR A 266 -24.28 20.17 15.69
N TYR A 267 -23.59 20.66 16.72
CA TYR A 267 -22.24 21.20 16.68
C TYR A 267 -21.56 20.94 18.01
N GLN A 268 -20.24 20.97 18.05
CA GLN A 268 -19.47 20.71 19.25
C GLN A 268 -18.14 21.46 19.20
N GLY A 269 -17.85 22.20 20.26
CA GLY A 269 -16.59 22.90 20.43
C GLY A 269 -15.55 22.04 21.15
N ILE A 270 -14.29 22.31 20.85
CA ILE A 270 -13.11 21.88 21.60
C ILE A 270 -12.36 23.16 21.95
N ASP A 271 -12.22 23.47 23.24
CA ASP A 271 -11.71 24.74 23.73
C ASP A 271 -10.34 24.61 24.40
N PHE A 272 -9.39 25.38 23.91
CA PHE A 272 -8.06 25.55 24.51
C PHE A 272 -7.66 27.04 24.50
N SER A 273 -8.64 27.94 24.59
CA SER A 273 -8.43 29.39 24.61
C SER A 273 -7.65 29.85 25.85
N GLY A 274 -7.61 29.04 26.91
CA GLY A 274 -6.77 29.25 28.08
C GLY A 274 -5.27 29.05 27.83
N ALA A 275 -4.90 28.29 26.80
CA ALA A 275 -3.53 28.06 26.34
C ALA A 275 -3.48 28.00 24.80
N PRO A 276 -3.61 29.15 24.11
CA PRO A 276 -3.65 29.19 22.65
C PRO A 276 -2.41 28.54 22.02
N ILE A 277 -2.64 27.85 20.90
CA ILE A 277 -1.63 27.09 20.18
C ILE A 277 -1.11 27.91 19.00
N ASN A 278 0.21 28.05 18.93
CA ASN A 278 0.90 28.54 17.74
C ASN A 278 1.21 27.36 16.81
N ALA A 279 0.38 27.18 15.79
CA ALA A 279 0.54 26.20 14.73
C ALA A 279 1.03 26.82 13.42
N SER A 280 1.56 28.05 13.43
CA SER A 280 2.02 28.75 12.20
C SER A 280 3.18 28.05 11.47
N ALA A 281 3.91 27.19 12.17
CA ALA A 281 4.97 26.35 11.60
C ALA A 281 4.47 24.98 11.10
N MET A 282 3.18 24.69 11.29
CA MET A 282 2.54 23.46 10.81
C MET A 282 1.94 23.68 9.42
N GLU A 283 1.71 22.60 8.70
CA GLU A 283 1.27 22.63 7.30
C GLU A 283 -0.14 22.04 7.12
N PHE A 284 -0.54 21.15 8.03
CA PHE A 284 -1.79 20.40 7.94
C PHE A 284 -2.48 20.26 9.31
N ILE A 285 -3.80 20.04 9.26
CA ILE A 285 -4.58 19.45 10.35
C ILE A 285 -4.87 18.00 9.98
N HIS A 286 -4.56 17.07 10.88
CA HIS A 286 -4.99 15.68 10.81
C HIS A 286 -6.19 15.44 11.72
N ILE A 287 -7.12 14.59 11.29
CA ILE A 287 -8.22 14.08 12.11
C ILE A 287 -8.70 12.72 11.57
N ASP A 288 -8.95 11.77 12.46
CA ASP A 288 -9.65 10.53 12.14
C ASP A 288 -11.11 10.63 12.57
N VAL A 289 -12.01 10.32 11.65
CA VAL A 289 -13.46 10.38 11.90
C VAL A 289 -14.14 9.11 11.42
N TRP A 290 -15.00 8.54 12.27
CA TRP A 290 -15.86 7.39 11.94
C TRP A 290 -17.33 7.75 12.19
N THR A 291 -18.22 7.22 11.35
CA THR A 291 -19.67 7.31 11.54
C THR A 291 -20.39 6.08 10.98
N ALA A 292 -21.52 5.71 11.59
CA ALA A 292 -22.40 4.63 11.11
C ALA A 292 -23.41 5.11 10.04
N GLU A 293 -23.49 6.43 9.85
CA GLU A 293 -24.49 7.06 9.00
C GLU A 293 -24.01 7.14 7.54
N ALA A 294 -24.86 6.69 6.61
CA ALA A 294 -24.63 6.92 5.19
C ALA A 294 -24.78 8.41 4.83
N ASP A 295 -23.93 8.90 3.93
CA ASP A 295 -24.00 10.28 3.40
C ASP A 295 -24.04 11.37 4.48
N PHE A 296 -23.28 11.18 5.56
CA PHE A 296 -23.27 12.10 6.71
C PHE A 296 -22.43 13.35 6.43
N ASN A 297 -23.06 14.52 6.56
CA ASN A 297 -22.36 15.80 6.43
C ASN A 297 -21.72 16.19 7.76
N ALA A 298 -20.39 16.22 7.79
CA ALA A 298 -19.61 16.75 8.91
C ALA A 298 -18.69 17.88 8.44
N LEU A 299 -18.57 18.93 9.26
CA LEU A 299 -17.68 20.05 9.00
C LEU A 299 -16.67 20.20 10.14
N LEU A 300 -15.42 20.55 9.79
CA LEU A 300 -14.38 20.94 10.73
C LEU A 300 -14.07 22.43 10.59
N PHE A 301 -13.97 23.14 11.72
CA PHE A 301 -13.58 24.53 11.78
C PHE A 301 -12.41 24.71 12.76
N PRO A 302 -11.22 25.12 12.30
CA PRO A 302 -10.26 25.76 13.18
C PRO A 302 -10.72 27.18 13.52
N ILE A 303 -10.53 27.60 14.76
CA ILE A 303 -10.87 28.95 15.23
C ILE A 303 -9.60 29.63 15.75
N THR A 304 -9.27 30.78 15.17
CA THR A 304 -8.12 31.60 15.56
C THR A 304 -8.58 32.91 16.18
N ALA A 305 -7.76 33.52 17.02
CA ALA A 305 -8.03 34.82 17.61
C ALA A 305 -6.97 35.85 17.19
N ALA A 306 -7.40 37.03 16.77
CA ALA A 306 -6.51 38.17 16.55
C ALA A 306 -6.13 38.84 17.88
N ALA A 307 -5.09 39.68 17.85
CA ALA A 307 -4.60 40.41 19.03
C ALA A 307 -5.64 41.37 19.63
N ASP A 308 -6.64 41.79 18.86
CA ASP A 308 -7.75 42.65 19.33
C ASP A 308 -8.93 41.86 19.93
N GLY A 309 -8.82 40.53 19.99
CA GLY A 309 -9.85 39.63 20.53
C GLY A 309 -10.90 39.19 19.51
N THR A 310 -10.79 39.58 18.24
CA THR A 310 -11.69 39.10 17.17
C THR A 310 -11.37 37.65 16.84
N THR A 311 -12.40 36.79 16.75
CA THR A 311 -12.25 35.40 16.33
C THR A 311 -12.57 35.21 14.84
N SER A 312 -11.85 34.30 14.19
CA SER A 312 -12.09 33.90 12.80
C SER A 312 -12.20 32.39 12.72
N GLU A 313 -13.13 31.89 11.91
CA GLU A 313 -13.31 30.46 11.63
C GLU A 313 -13.70 30.26 10.16
N THR A 314 -13.45 29.07 9.62
CA THR A 314 -13.89 28.69 8.26
C THR A 314 -14.07 27.17 8.18
N PRO A 315 -15.18 26.67 7.60
CA PRO A 315 -15.43 25.24 7.51
C PRO A 315 -14.55 24.55 6.47
N TYR A 316 -14.25 23.29 6.75
CA TYR A 316 -13.84 22.29 5.78
C TYR A 316 -14.83 21.12 5.80
N ASN A 317 -15.21 20.62 4.62
CA ASN A 317 -16.14 19.50 4.49
C ASN A 317 -15.43 18.15 4.64
N LEU A 318 -15.84 17.36 5.63
CA LEU A 318 -15.33 16.01 5.84
C LEU A 318 -16.20 15.01 5.06
N GLU A 319 -15.67 14.49 3.95
CA GLU A 319 -16.34 13.46 3.16
C GLU A 319 -16.18 12.08 3.83
N LEU A 320 -17.10 11.75 4.72
CA LEU A 320 -17.06 10.52 5.51
C LEU A 320 -17.54 9.30 4.74
N LYS A 321 -16.97 8.14 5.08
CA LYS A 321 -17.42 6.83 4.60
C LYS A 321 -18.15 6.10 5.73
N GLN A 322 -19.31 5.54 5.41
CA GLN A 322 -20.12 4.77 6.35
C GLN A 322 -19.36 3.56 6.88
N ASP A 323 -19.48 3.30 8.19
CA ASP A 323 -18.96 2.12 8.89
C ASP A 323 -17.44 1.96 8.85
N GLN A 324 -16.69 3.02 8.55
CA GLN A 324 -15.23 2.98 8.54
C GLN A 324 -14.57 4.29 8.96
N TRP A 325 -13.33 4.18 9.47
CA TRP A 325 -12.51 5.34 9.76
C TRP A 325 -12.15 6.05 8.47
N THR A 326 -12.27 7.37 8.48
CA THR A 326 -11.84 8.26 7.40
C THR A 326 -10.83 9.24 7.97
N SER A 327 -9.58 9.12 7.52
CA SER A 327 -8.47 9.99 7.90
C SER A 327 -8.39 11.18 6.96
N PHE A 328 -8.25 12.37 7.51
CA PHE A 328 -8.09 13.59 6.74
C PHE A 328 -6.76 14.26 7.07
N ASP A 329 -6.00 14.61 6.04
CA ASP A 329 -4.86 15.51 6.12
C ASP A 329 -5.22 16.80 5.37
N ILE A 330 -5.64 17.82 6.11
CA ILE A 330 -6.20 19.05 5.55
C ILE A 330 -5.12 20.14 5.55
N PRO A 331 -4.65 20.63 4.39
CA PRO A 331 -3.68 21.71 4.35
C PRO A 331 -4.22 22.95 5.07
N LEU A 332 -3.39 23.63 5.88
CA LEU A 332 -3.80 24.89 6.53
C LEU A 332 -4.20 25.95 5.50
N THR A 333 -3.61 25.89 4.30
CA THR A 333 -3.94 26.76 3.17
C THR A 333 -5.40 26.62 2.73
N ALA A 334 -6.03 25.45 2.90
CA ALA A 334 -7.45 25.26 2.59
C ALA A 334 -8.34 26.23 3.39
N PHE A 335 -7.90 26.62 4.58
CA PHE A 335 -8.60 27.58 5.43
C PHE A 335 -8.14 29.02 5.18
N THR A 336 -6.84 29.28 5.07
CA THR A 336 -6.34 30.66 4.88
C THR A 336 -6.65 31.23 3.50
N ASP A 337 -6.70 30.39 2.47
CA ASP A 337 -7.10 30.81 1.11
C ASP A 337 -8.59 31.15 1.06
N ALA A 338 -9.42 30.42 1.81
CA ALA A 338 -10.85 30.67 1.93
C ALA A 338 -11.16 31.88 2.84
N ASN A 339 -10.33 32.11 3.86
CA ASN A 339 -10.45 33.22 4.80
C ASN A 339 -9.09 33.71 5.29
N GLY A 340 -8.56 34.76 4.64
CA GLY A 340 -7.28 35.36 5.00
C GLY A 340 -7.22 36.07 6.36
N SER A 341 -8.30 36.05 7.16
CA SER A 341 -8.28 36.49 8.56
C SER A 341 -7.95 35.37 9.56
N LEU A 342 -7.85 34.12 9.09
CA LEU A 342 -7.32 33.03 9.91
C LEU A 342 -5.80 33.16 10.08
N ASP A 343 -5.36 33.15 11.33
CA ASP A 343 -3.95 33.26 11.72
C ASP A 343 -3.62 32.12 12.69
N PHE A 344 -2.99 31.07 12.15
CA PHE A 344 -2.61 29.88 12.91
C PHE A 344 -1.48 30.13 13.92
N SER A 345 -0.92 31.34 14.00
CA SER A 345 -0.03 31.69 15.12
C SER A 345 -0.76 31.80 16.47
N ASN A 346 -2.09 31.88 16.45
CA ASN A 346 -2.93 31.97 17.64
C ASN A 346 -4.27 31.21 17.47
N THR A 347 -4.17 29.89 17.40
CA THR A 347 -5.33 28.99 17.38
C THR A 347 -5.87 28.78 18.78
N ILE A 348 -7.18 28.86 18.98
CA ILE A 348 -7.79 28.80 20.32
C ILE A 348 -8.81 27.68 20.48
N GLN A 349 -9.46 27.24 19.40
CA GLN A 349 -10.55 26.26 19.48
C GLN A 349 -10.65 25.48 18.16
N PHE A 350 -11.29 24.32 18.23
CA PHE A 350 -11.90 23.66 17.08
C PHE A 350 -13.41 23.60 17.25
N LYS A 351 -14.14 23.49 16.14
CA LYS A 351 -15.56 23.16 16.13
C LYS A 351 -15.82 22.09 15.08
N LEU A 352 -16.56 21.06 15.48
CA LEU A 352 -17.15 20.07 14.59
C LEU A 352 -18.64 20.37 14.46
N GLU A 353 -19.17 20.36 13.25
CA GLU A 353 -20.60 20.46 13.00
C GLU A 353 -21.11 19.19 12.31
N GLY A 354 -22.23 18.68 12.79
CA GLY A 354 -22.98 17.61 12.15
C GLY A 354 -24.21 18.15 11.44
N VAL A 355 -25.29 17.38 11.45
CA VAL A 355 -26.55 17.80 10.84
C VAL A 355 -27.40 18.63 11.82
N PRO A 356 -28.12 19.67 11.35
CA PRO A 356 -28.92 20.54 12.23
C PRO A 356 -30.01 19.83 13.04
N SER A 357 -30.46 18.65 12.61
CA SER A 357 -31.41 17.83 13.36
C SER A 357 -30.82 17.16 14.60
N GLY A 358 -29.48 17.09 14.70
CA GLY A 358 -28.79 16.29 15.70
C GLY A 358 -28.93 14.79 15.46
N SER A 359 -29.29 14.34 14.25
CA SER A 359 -29.29 12.91 13.92
C SER A 359 -27.85 12.46 13.70
N GLY A 360 -27.47 11.28 14.20
CA GLY A 360 -26.16 10.69 13.93
C GLY A 360 -25.09 10.95 15.00
N THR A 361 -24.00 10.21 14.87
CA THR A 361 -22.88 10.20 15.81
C THR A 361 -21.57 10.30 15.04
N LEU A 362 -20.64 11.12 15.54
CA LEU A 362 -19.25 11.11 15.10
C LEU A 362 -18.38 10.50 16.18
N PHE A 363 -17.46 9.64 15.77
CA PHE A 363 -16.36 9.17 16.59
C PHE A 363 -15.09 9.82 16.08
N ILE A 364 -14.32 10.43 16.97
CA ILE A 364 -13.15 11.23 16.64
C ILE A 364 -11.95 10.66 17.39
N ASP A 365 -10.85 10.48 16.69
CA ASP A 365 -9.52 10.27 17.27
C ASP A 365 -8.49 11.08 16.47
N ASN A 366 -7.27 11.20 17.01
CA ASN A 366 -6.10 11.74 16.32
C ASN A 366 -6.31 13.14 15.70
N LEU A 367 -6.90 14.07 16.44
CA LEU A 367 -6.95 15.48 16.04
C LEU A 367 -5.63 16.16 16.39
N PHE A 368 -4.87 16.60 15.40
CA PHE A 368 -3.61 17.31 15.61
C PHE A 368 -3.18 18.17 14.43
N PHE A 369 -2.31 19.15 14.68
CA PHE A 369 -1.57 19.84 13.61
C PHE A 369 -0.28 19.09 13.31
N TYR A 370 0.14 19.06 12.06
CA TYR A 370 1.47 18.57 11.71
C TYR A 370 2.11 19.34 10.57
N LYS A 371 3.42 19.23 10.46
CA LYS A 371 4.19 19.59 9.28
C LYS A 371 4.82 18.34 8.70
N VAL A 372 5.03 18.32 7.40
CA VAL A 372 5.98 17.36 6.84
C VAL A 372 7.33 17.64 7.52
N PRO A 373 8.08 16.61 7.96
CA PRO A 373 9.35 16.78 8.63
C PRO A 373 10.22 17.83 7.93
N SER A 374 10.43 18.96 8.60
CA SER A 374 11.29 20.03 8.10
C SER A 374 12.73 19.58 8.36
N GLY A 375 13.21 18.76 7.44
CA GLY A 375 14.31 17.86 7.66
C GLY A 375 13.89 16.52 7.12
N ILE A 376 14.20 16.29 5.84
CA ILE A 376 14.83 15.06 5.38
C ILE A 376 14.54 13.85 6.28
N ASP A 377 13.82 12.85 5.77
CA ASP A 377 13.70 11.52 6.36
C ASP A 377 15.09 10.89 6.55
N THR A 378 15.80 11.22 7.63
CA THR A 378 17.17 10.75 7.93
C THR A 378 17.16 9.38 8.61
N GLY A 379 16.02 8.68 8.63
CA GLY A 379 15.82 7.38 9.27
C GLY A 379 15.57 6.23 8.29
N LEU A 380 15.58 5.01 8.83
CA LEU A 380 15.33 3.77 8.07
C LEU A 380 13.85 3.56 7.73
N VAL A 381 12.95 4.17 8.51
CA VAL A 381 11.49 4.13 8.28
C VAL A 381 11.18 4.48 6.83
N GLY A 382 10.23 3.78 6.23
CA GLY A 382 9.76 3.97 4.87
C GLY A 382 9.90 2.72 4.01
N THR A 383 9.54 2.87 2.73
CA THR A 383 9.60 1.78 1.76
C THR A 383 10.83 1.95 0.88
N TRP A 384 11.63 0.90 0.81
CA TRP A 384 12.89 0.88 0.07
C TRP A 384 12.86 -0.21 -0.99
N LYS A 385 13.62 -0.04 -2.06
CA LYS A 385 13.85 -1.06 -3.07
C LYS A 385 15.28 -1.04 -3.53
N MET A 386 15.72 -2.09 -4.22
CA MET A 386 17.06 -2.11 -4.81
C MET A 386 17.23 -0.99 -5.84
N SER A 387 18.37 -0.30 -5.82
CA SER A 387 18.75 0.64 -6.88
C SER A 387 19.02 -0.13 -8.16
N SER A 388 18.39 0.26 -9.27
CA SER A 388 18.59 -0.35 -10.58
C SER A 388 19.89 0.09 -11.28
N ALA A 389 20.78 0.81 -10.57
CA ALA A 389 22.10 1.16 -11.09
C ALA A 389 23.04 -0.06 -11.10
N ALA A 390 23.81 -0.25 -12.18
CA ALA A 390 24.85 -1.27 -12.22
C ALA A 390 25.82 -1.13 -11.03
N GLY A 391 26.11 -2.26 -10.38
CA GLY A 391 26.96 -2.33 -9.20
C GLY A 391 26.23 -2.12 -7.87
N ALA A 392 24.92 -1.82 -7.86
CA ALA A 392 24.12 -1.69 -6.64
C ALA A 392 23.98 -3.01 -5.86
N LEU A 393 24.20 -4.15 -6.51
CA LEU A 393 24.24 -5.47 -5.89
C LEU A 393 25.60 -6.10 -6.17
N GLY A 394 26.32 -6.55 -5.14
CA GLY A 394 27.61 -7.22 -5.34
C GLY A 394 28.20 -7.85 -4.08
N VAL A 395 29.34 -8.52 -4.28
CA VAL A 395 30.06 -9.25 -3.24
C VAL A 395 31.57 -9.08 -3.38
N GLY A 396 32.27 -9.04 -2.25
CA GLY A 396 33.73 -8.98 -2.21
C GLY A 396 34.34 -9.14 -0.81
N PRO A 397 35.67 -8.97 -0.69
CA PRO A 397 36.44 -9.26 0.52
C PRO A 397 36.30 -8.22 1.64
N ALA A 398 35.62 -7.10 1.39
CA ALA A 398 35.44 -6.02 2.36
C ALA A 398 34.18 -5.20 2.04
N VAL A 399 33.66 -4.48 3.03
CA VAL A 399 32.62 -3.47 2.81
C VAL A 399 33.14 -2.41 1.83
N GLY A 400 32.35 -2.10 0.81
CA GLY A 400 32.66 -1.26 -0.34
C GLY A 400 33.27 -2.00 -1.54
N ASP A 401 33.70 -3.26 -1.39
CA ASP A 401 34.36 -4.03 -2.44
C ASP A 401 33.40 -5.02 -3.12
N ILE A 402 33.15 -4.82 -4.41
CA ILE A 402 32.27 -5.66 -5.24
C ILE A 402 33.05 -6.41 -6.34
N THR A 403 34.35 -6.64 -6.14
CA THR A 403 35.25 -7.15 -7.20
C THR A 403 35.15 -8.65 -7.45
N TRP A 404 34.57 -9.44 -6.53
CA TRP A 404 34.36 -10.87 -6.77
C TRP A 404 33.21 -11.10 -7.74
N TRP A 405 32.11 -10.36 -7.55
CA TRP A 405 30.99 -10.31 -8.48
C TRP A 405 30.11 -9.09 -8.20
N ASN A 406 29.56 -8.49 -9.25
CA ASN A 406 28.56 -7.43 -9.14
C ASN A 406 27.53 -7.56 -10.27
N CYS A 407 26.31 -7.10 -10.00
CA CYS A 407 25.24 -7.06 -10.98
C CYS A 407 25.47 -5.88 -11.94
N ASP A 408 25.73 -6.16 -13.22
CA ASP A 408 25.84 -5.17 -14.28
C ASP A 408 24.46 -4.84 -14.90
N ASP A 409 24.42 -3.96 -15.91
CA ASP A 409 23.15 -3.54 -16.53
C ASP A 409 22.35 -4.73 -17.09
N ALA A 410 23.02 -5.74 -17.65
CA ALA A 410 22.34 -6.94 -18.17
C ALA A 410 21.73 -7.77 -17.03
N CYS A 411 22.50 -7.96 -15.95
CA CYS A 411 22.02 -8.60 -14.74
C CYS A 411 20.80 -7.91 -14.12
N VAL A 412 20.75 -6.56 -14.12
CA VAL A 412 19.60 -5.78 -13.62
C VAL A 412 18.36 -6.06 -14.46
N ILE A 413 18.49 -6.06 -15.79
CA ILE A 413 17.38 -6.34 -16.71
C ILE A 413 16.85 -7.77 -16.53
N ASP A 414 17.76 -8.74 -16.42
CA ASP A 414 17.39 -10.15 -16.24
C ASP A 414 16.66 -10.41 -14.90
N ARG A 415 16.86 -9.55 -13.91
CA ARG A 415 16.29 -9.63 -12.56
C ARG A 415 15.21 -8.58 -12.30
N ALA A 416 14.44 -8.17 -13.31
CA ALA A 416 13.47 -7.09 -13.16
C ALA A 416 12.49 -7.29 -11.98
N CYS A 417 12.02 -8.53 -11.76
CA CYS A 417 11.14 -8.94 -10.65
C CYS A 417 11.78 -8.86 -9.26
N TYR A 418 13.08 -8.58 -9.17
CA TYR A 418 13.78 -8.39 -7.90
C TYR A 418 13.99 -6.90 -7.59
N TYR A 419 14.02 -6.07 -8.63
CA TYR A 419 14.22 -4.62 -8.50
C TYR A 419 12.91 -3.86 -8.28
N ASP A 420 11.76 -4.52 -8.40
CA ASP A 420 10.45 -4.03 -7.97
C ASP A 420 10.03 -4.53 -6.58
N ASP A 421 10.73 -5.51 -6.01
CA ASP A 421 10.57 -5.91 -4.61
C ASP A 421 10.87 -4.76 -3.64
N THR A 422 10.10 -4.69 -2.55
CA THR A 422 10.24 -3.62 -1.56
C THR A 422 10.46 -4.15 -0.13
N TYR A 423 11.17 -3.33 0.64
CA TYR A 423 11.53 -3.53 2.04
C TYR A 423 10.90 -2.40 2.84
N VAL A 424 9.88 -2.73 3.63
CA VAL A 424 9.10 -1.74 4.39
C VAL A 424 9.57 -1.74 5.83
N PHE A 425 10.13 -0.62 6.28
CA PHE A 425 10.43 -0.33 7.67
C PHE A 425 9.33 0.57 8.23
N SER A 426 8.51 0.03 9.11
CA SER A 426 7.42 0.81 9.73
C SER A 426 7.91 1.58 10.95
N GLU A 427 7.22 2.66 11.31
CA GLU A 427 7.55 3.43 12.52
C GLU A 427 7.31 2.66 13.83
N ASP A 428 6.36 1.72 13.83
CA ASP A 428 6.07 0.85 14.97
C ASP A 428 7.14 -0.24 15.20
N GLY A 429 8.21 -0.24 14.39
CA GLY A 429 9.27 -1.23 14.43
C GLY A 429 8.96 -2.52 13.68
N THR A 430 7.83 -2.63 12.98
CA THR A 430 7.54 -3.77 12.10
C THR A 430 8.34 -3.70 10.80
N PHE A 431 8.62 -4.87 10.21
CA PHE A 431 9.35 -5.01 8.96
C PHE A 431 8.61 -5.94 8.01
N LYS A 432 8.63 -5.65 6.70
CA LYS A 432 8.01 -6.51 5.68
C LYS A 432 8.82 -6.56 4.39
N ASN A 433 9.00 -7.76 3.85
CA ASN A 433 9.35 -7.97 2.45
C ASN A 433 8.06 -8.01 1.61
N VAL A 434 7.95 -7.19 0.57
CA VAL A 434 6.79 -7.16 -0.33
C VAL A 434 7.29 -7.47 -1.75
N MET A 435 6.86 -8.61 -2.30
CA MET A 435 7.47 -9.24 -3.49
C MET A 435 6.50 -9.47 -4.66
N GLY A 436 5.33 -8.82 -4.64
CA GLY A 436 4.30 -8.96 -5.67
C GLY A 436 3.92 -10.42 -5.98
N ASP A 437 3.63 -10.69 -7.27
CA ASP A 437 3.33 -12.03 -7.78
C ASP A 437 4.60 -12.85 -8.11
N ALA A 438 5.75 -12.19 -8.25
CA ALA A 438 7.01 -12.81 -8.63
C ALA A 438 8.22 -12.04 -8.07
N THR A 439 9.22 -12.79 -7.60
CA THR A 439 10.54 -12.32 -7.15
C THR A 439 11.65 -13.18 -7.77
N TRP A 440 12.92 -12.82 -7.57
CA TRP A 440 14.04 -13.67 -7.96
C TRP A 440 14.19 -14.85 -7.00
N VAL A 441 13.92 -16.05 -7.51
CA VAL A 441 14.07 -17.33 -6.80
C VAL A 441 15.26 -18.11 -7.33
N GLU A 442 15.86 -18.95 -6.49
CA GLU A 442 17.07 -19.72 -6.81
C GLU A 442 16.95 -21.22 -6.47
N ALA A 443 17.87 -22.03 -7.00
CA ALA A 443 17.91 -23.49 -6.82
C ALA A 443 17.90 -23.98 -5.37
N TRP A 444 18.48 -23.21 -4.45
CA TRP A 444 18.49 -23.56 -3.02
C TRP A 444 17.10 -23.47 -2.37
N GLN A 445 16.14 -22.81 -3.03
CA GLN A 445 14.72 -22.76 -2.63
C GLN A 445 13.89 -23.89 -3.26
N GLY A 446 14.51 -24.79 -4.04
CA GLY A 446 13.84 -25.96 -4.64
C GLY A 446 13.21 -25.71 -6.01
N VAL A 447 13.53 -24.59 -6.67
CA VAL A 447 13.05 -24.21 -8.01
C VAL A 447 14.22 -23.95 -8.97
N SER A 448 13.98 -23.53 -10.21
CA SER A 448 15.06 -23.07 -11.09
C SER A 448 15.32 -21.58 -10.89
N ASP A 449 16.58 -21.15 -11.01
CA ASP A 449 16.96 -19.73 -10.95
C ASP A 449 16.16 -18.89 -11.95
N GLY A 450 15.53 -17.81 -11.48
CA GLY A 450 14.76 -16.90 -12.31
C GLY A 450 13.67 -16.14 -11.57
N CYS A 451 12.92 -15.32 -12.29
CA CYS A 451 11.69 -14.72 -11.76
C CYS A 451 10.61 -15.79 -11.58
N GLY A 452 10.05 -15.89 -10.37
CA GLY A 452 9.02 -16.87 -10.02
C GLY A 452 8.29 -16.49 -8.74
N THR A 453 7.25 -17.25 -8.38
CA THR A 453 6.43 -16.98 -7.18
C THR A 453 7.28 -17.00 -5.91
N PRO A 454 7.11 -16.05 -4.97
CA PRO A 454 7.82 -16.05 -3.69
C PRO A 454 7.65 -17.36 -2.91
N ILE A 455 8.71 -17.81 -2.23
CA ILE A 455 8.78 -19.14 -1.57
C ILE A 455 9.01 -18.99 -0.06
N ALA A 456 8.09 -19.54 0.75
CA ALA A 456 8.23 -19.63 2.20
C ALA A 456 9.54 -20.33 2.62
N PRO A 457 10.27 -19.84 3.65
CA PRO A 457 9.86 -18.78 4.58
C PRO A 457 10.18 -17.34 4.10
N HIS A 458 10.76 -17.17 2.90
CA HIS A 458 11.24 -15.89 2.36
C HIS A 458 10.21 -15.18 1.48
N ASP A 459 8.94 -15.55 1.58
CA ASP A 459 7.82 -14.98 0.81
C ASP A 459 7.16 -13.78 1.51
N GLY A 460 7.72 -13.32 2.63
CA GLY A 460 7.19 -12.18 3.40
C GLY A 460 5.90 -12.50 4.17
N SER A 461 5.48 -13.77 4.22
CA SER A 461 4.27 -14.19 4.95
C SER A 461 4.47 -14.25 6.47
N ASN A 462 5.71 -14.44 6.93
CA ASN A 462 6.03 -14.47 8.36
C ASN A 462 6.10 -13.05 8.94
N PRO A 463 5.51 -12.78 10.11
CA PRO A 463 5.67 -11.51 10.81
C PRO A 463 7.13 -11.21 11.09
N ALA A 464 7.54 -9.97 10.86
CA ALA A 464 8.88 -9.50 11.15
C ALA A 464 8.89 -8.11 11.78
N SER A 465 9.96 -7.80 12.48
CA SER A 465 10.27 -6.51 13.09
C SER A 465 11.73 -6.15 12.86
N TYR A 466 12.11 -4.90 13.12
CA TYR A 466 13.48 -4.47 13.07
C TYR A 466 13.87 -3.66 14.29
N THR A 467 15.16 -3.66 14.58
CA THR A 467 15.79 -2.72 15.52
C THR A 467 16.95 -2.06 14.83
N TYR A 468 17.06 -0.74 14.90
CA TYR A 468 18.18 0.01 14.36
C TYR A 468 18.98 0.69 15.48
N ASN A 469 20.29 0.51 15.45
CA ASN A 469 21.22 1.18 16.34
C ASN A 469 22.05 2.20 15.54
N GLU A 470 21.65 3.47 15.63
CA GLU A 470 22.35 4.61 15.01
C GLU A 470 23.81 4.75 15.45
N GLY A 471 24.13 4.36 16.69
CA GLY A 471 25.50 4.47 17.20
C GLY A 471 26.46 3.46 16.56
N THR A 472 25.96 2.31 16.11
CA THR A 472 26.76 1.25 15.49
C THR A 472 26.46 1.05 14.01
N ASN A 473 25.50 1.79 13.46
CA ASN A 473 24.98 1.62 12.10
C ASN A 473 24.51 0.18 11.82
N GLU A 474 23.94 -0.48 12.82
CA GLU A 474 23.47 -1.86 12.73
C GLU A 474 21.96 -1.91 12.72
N ILE A 475 21.41 -2.64 11.76
CA ILE A 475 20.01 -3.01 11.74
C ILE A 475 19.89 -4.52 11.94
N THR A 476 19.00 -4.95 12.82
CA THR A 476 18.66 -6.36 13.01
C THR A 476 17.22 -6.56 12.62
N ILE A 477 16.98 -7.44 11.65
CA ILE A 477 15.66 -7.91 11.27
C ILE A 477 15.36 -9.16 12.11
N ASN A 478 14.22 -9.18 12.79
CA ASN A 478 13.73 -10.30 13.56
C ASN A 478 12.49 -10.86 12.85
N GLY A 479 12.50 -12.13 12.51
CA GLY A 479 11.44 -12.77 11.74
C GLY A 479 12.05 -13.81 10.81
N LYS A 480 11.58 -15.05 10.90
CA LYS A 480 12.15 -16.15 10.09
C LYS A 480 11.87 -15.91 8.61
N GLY A 481 12.93 -15.83 7.82
CA GLY A 481 12.89 -15.61 6.38
C GLY A 481 12.75 -14.15 5.96
N ALA A 482 12.75 -13.20 6.88
CA ALA A 482 12.81 -11.78 6.55
C ALA A 482 14.26 -11.34 6.25
N PHE A 483 14.45 -10.50 5.23
CA PHE A 483 15.79 -10.12 4.75
C PHE A 483 15.85 -8.73 4.11
N ILE A 484 17.06 -8.17 3.94
CA ILE A 484 17.31 -6.98 3.12
C ILE A 484 18.26 -7.36 1.99
N GLY A 485 17.95 -6.96 0.77
CA GLY A 485 18.80 -7.26 -0.39
C GLY A 485 18.62 -8.69 -0.88
N LEU A 486 19.23 -9.70 -0.27
CA LEU A 486 19.12 -11.10 -0.72
C LEU A 486 18.80 -12.07 0.42
N ALA A 487 17.79 -12.92 0.21
CA ALA A 487 17.36 -13.94 1.18
C ALA A 487 18.47 -14.95 1.54
N LYS A 488 19.35 -15.26 0.59
CA LYS A 488 20.41 -16.26 0.77
C LYS A 488 21.50 -15.81 1.76
N ALA A 489 21.75 -14.51 1.90
CA ALA A 489 22.87 -14.00 2.69
C ALA A 489 22.48 -13.85 4.16
N THR A 490 23.15 -14.57 5.06
CA THR A 490 22.89 -14.50 6.51
C THR A 490 24.19 -14.37 7.31
N ASN A 491 24.11 -13.96 8.58
CA ASN A 491 25.30 -13.89 9.45
C ASN A 491 25.92 -15.26 9.78
N GLU A 492 25.20 -16.35 9.49
CA GLU A 492 25.64 -17.75 9.66
C GLU A 492 26.31 -18.31 8.40
N GLY A 493 26.11 -17.66 7.24
CA GLY A 493 26.64 -18.07 5.94
C GLY A 493 25.64 -17.81 4.80
N GLU A 494 26.00 -18.24 3.59
CA GLU A 494 25.04 -18.33 2.49
C GLU A 494 24.19 -19.60 2.64
N LEU A 495 22.87 -19.45 2.58
CA LEU A 495 21.93 -20.57 2.67
C LEU A 495 22.11 -21.53 1.50
N THR A 496 22.06 -22.83 1.79
CA THR A 496 21.99 -23.89 0.78
C THR A 496 20.69 -24.67 0.82
N ASP A 497 19.91 -24.50 1.89
CA ASP A 497 18.60 -25.12 2.11
C ASP A 497 17.72 -24.17 2.95
N SER A 498 16.44 -24.04 2.59
CA SER A 498 15.50 -23.14 3.30
C SER A 498 15.23 -23.53 4.75
N SER A 499 15.53 -24.77 5.15
CA SER A 499 15.44 -25.22 6.55
C SER A 499 16.49 -24.58 7.46
N GLU A 500 17.60 -24.08 6.90
CA GLU A 500 18.69 -23.40 7.62
C GLU A 500 18.39 -21.92 7.91
N THR A 501 17.23 -21.41 7.49
CA THR A 501 16.85 -20.01 7.65
C THR A 501 16.85 -19.57 9.12
N PRO A 502 17.64 -18.55 9.50
CA PRO A 502 17.70 -18.06 10.87
C PRO A 502 16.44 -17.27 11.25
N ASN A 503 16.23 -17.07 12.56
CA ASN A 503 15.13 -16.25 13.06
C ASN A 503 15.43 -14.74 13.04
N SER A 504 16.68 -14.36 12.82
CA SER A 504 17.09 -12.96 12.71
C SER A 504 18.35 -12.81 11.86
N VAL A 505 18.49 -11.64 11.23
CA VAL A 505 19.65 -11.28 10.42
C VAL A 505 20.04 -9.82 10.71
N THR A 506 21.32 -9.58 10.92
CA THR A 506 21.89 -8.25 11.21
C THR A 506 22.72 -7.75 10.04
N TYR A 507 22.52 -6.49 9.67
CA TYR A 507 23.20 -5.79 8.58
C TYR A 507 23.87 -4.53 9.11
N LYS A 508 24.85 -4.02 8.36
CA LYS A 508 25.39 -2.66 8.50
C LYS A 508 24.74 -1.75 7.48
N VAL A 509 24.25 -0.59 7.90
CA VAL A 509 23.58 0.39 7.04
C VAL A 509 24.28 1.74 7.11
N THR A 510 24.51 2.38 5.98
CA THR A 510 25.03 3.75 5.93
C THR A 510 24.21 4.56 4.93
N PHE A 511 23.66 5.68 5.39
CA PHE A 511 22.97 6.63 4.52
C PHE A 511 24.01 7.38 3.67
N SER A 512 23.90 7.25 2.35
CA SER A 512 24.64 8.11 1.41
C SER A 512 23.93 9.45 1.27
N ASP A 513 22.61 9.38 1.26
CA ASP A 513 21.68 10.48 1.37
C ASP A 513 20.39 9.93 2.02
N PRO A 514 19.37 10.76 2.27
CA PRO A 514 18.15 10.37 2.99
C PRO A 514 17.28 9.31 2.31
N ASN A 515 17.45 9.20 0.99
CA ASN A 515 16.70 8.33 0.11
C ASN A 515 17.59 7.27 -0.52
N THR A 516 18.86 7.17 -0.09
CA THR A 516 19.81 6.16 -0.58
C THR A 516 20.63 5.58 0.57
N ILE A 517 20.46 4.29 0.83
CA ILE A 517 21.22 3.56 1.85
C ILE A 517 22.14 2.51 1.21
N GLN A 518 23.32 2.38 1.79
CA GLN A 518 24.25 1.28 1.55
C GLN A 518 24.09 0.26 2.67
N VAL A 519 23.67 -0.94 2.32
CA VAL A 519 23.46 -2.06 3.24
C VAL A 519 24.52 -3.12 2.96
N SER A 520 25.13 -3.67 4.01
CA SER A 520 26.09 -4.77 3.88
C SER A 520 25.91 -5.83 4.95
N ILE A 521 26.24 -7.06 4.60
CA ILE A 521 26.22 -8.22 5.50
C ILE A 521 27.47 -9.07 5.29
N GLU A 522 28.10 -9.47 6.38
CA GLU A 522 29.18 -10.47 6.35
C GLU A 522 28.57 -11.88 6.45
N THR A 523 28.75 -12.70 5.42
CA THR A 523 28.20 -14.06 5.39
C THR A 523 29.09 -15.01 6.18
N GLY A 524 28.64 -15.42 7.36
CA GLY A 524 29.48 -16.13 8.34
C GLY A 524 30.41 -15.15 9.04
N THR A 525 30.11 -14.81 10.29
CA THR A 525 30.86 -13.80 11.06
C THR A 525 32.37 -14.09 11.06
N GLY A 526 33.18 -13.14 10.55
CA GLY A 526 34.63 -13.26 10.42
C GLY A 526 35.12 -14.07 9.20
N SER A 527 34.26 -14.37 8.23
CA SER A 527 34.62 -15.06 6.99
C SER A 527 35.39 -14.16 6.00
N GLY A 528 35.22 -12.84 6.10
CA GLY A 528 35.73 -11.88 5.12
C GLY A 528 34.97 -11.89 3.79
N THR A 529 33.72 -12.35 3.75
CA THR A 529 32.85 -12.29 2.56
C THR A 529 31.69 -11.35 2.83
N PHE A 530 31.57 -10.28 2.04
CA PHE A 530 30.58 -9.22 2.25
C PHE A 530 29.65 -9.09 1.04
N TRP A 531 28.36 -9.34 1.25
CA TRP A 531 27.31 -8.95 0.31
C TRP A 531 26.88 -7.51 0.57
N GLN A 532 26.58 -6.80 -0.50
CA GLN A 532 26.33 -5.37 -0.47
C GLN A 532 25.19 -4.97 -1.39
N PHE A 533 24.39 -4.02 -0.91
CA PHE A 533 23.14 -3.60 -1.53
C PHE A 533 23.02 -2.07 -1.43
N THR A 534 22.80 -1.40 -2.55
CA THR A 534 22.34 0.00 -2.58
C THR A 534 20.84 0.01 -2.71
N LEU A 535 20.13 0.46 -1.68
CA LEU A 535 18.68 0.63 -1.71
C LEU A 535 18.34 2.10 -1.87
N VAL A 536 17.27 2.37 -2.62
CA VAL A 536 16.67 3.69 -2.78
C VAL A 536 15.25 3.68 -2.23
N ARG A 537 14.81 4.81 -1.69
CA ARG A 537 13.44 4.97 -1.19
C ARG A 537 12.46 4.90 -2.37
N GLU A 538 11.44 4.08 -2.26
CA GLU A 538 10.42 3.92 -3.28
C GLU A 538 9.56 5.19 -3.40
N GLY A 539 9.14 5.53 -4.63
CA GLY A 539 8.30 6.70 -4.91
C GLY A 539 9.03 8.03 -4.91
N VAL A 540 10.32 8.06 -4.59
CA VAL A 540 11.16 9.26 -4.62
C VAL A 540 12.09 9.22 -5.84
N VAL A 541 12.18 10.32 -6.58
CA VAL A 541 13.27 10.51 -7.56
C VAL A 541 14.54 10.70 -6.72
N SER A 542 15.30 9.64 -6.51
CA SER A 542 16.52 9.65 -5.68
C SER A 542 17.58 10.53 -6.34
N SER A 543 17.59 11.82 -5.99
CA SER A 543 18.65 12.75 -6.35
C SER A 543 19.35 13.21 -5.07
N PRO A 544 20.69 13.16 -5.02
CA PRO A 544 21.41 13.76 -3.89
C PRO A 544 21.23 15.28 -3.83
N LEU A 545 20.64 15.90 -4.86
CA LEU A 545 20.29 17.33 -4.87
C LEU A 545 18.94 17.63 -4.23
N THR A 546 18.08 16.63 -3.95
CA THR A 546 16.78 16.88 -3.32
C THR A 546 16.94 17.73 -2.05
N GLY A 547 16.06 18.71 -1.87
CA GLY A 547 16.10 19.69 -0.79
C GLY A 547 16.32 21.11 -1.29
N THR A 548 16.47 22.04 -0.34
CA THR A 548 16.59 23.46 -0.59
C THR A 548 18.05 23.91 -0.48
N TRP A 549 18.52 24.64 -1.49
CA TRP A 549 19.89 25.13 -1.56
C TRP A 549 19.90 26.63 -1.73
N GLN A 550 20.96 27.27 -1.27
CA GLN A 550 21.21 28.70 -1.49
C GLN A 550 22.67 28.93 -1.85
N MET A 551 23.02 30.12 -2.32
CA MET A 551 24.41 30.49 -2.54
C MET A 551 25.19 30.55 -1.21
N SER A 552 26.40 30.00 -1.19
CA SER A 552 27.31 30.16 -0.05
C SER A 552 27.71 31.63 0.10
N THR A 553 27.62 32.19 1.30
CA THR A 553 28.04 33.58 1.58
C THR A 553 29.56 33.77 1.68
N ASP A 554 30.36 32.74 1.40
CA ASP A 554 31.81 32.83 1.37
C ASP A 554 32.27 33.70 0.18
N ALA A 555 33.25 34.59 0.38
CA ALA A 555 33.90 35.28 -0.73
C ALA A 555 34.46 34.28 -1.75
N GLY A 556 34.18 34.54 -3.03
CA GLY A 556 34.55 33.66 -4.14
C GLY A 556 33.57 32.53 -4.43
N SER A 557 32.43 32.44 -3.73
CA SER A 557 31.37 31.47 -4.01
C SER A 557 30.70 31.64 -5.38
N LEU A 558 30.81 32.83 -5.96
CA LEU A 558 30.35 33.17 -7.30
C LEU A 558 31.53 33.72 -8.09
N GLY A 559 31.82 33.15 -9.27
CA GLY A 559 32.88 33.66 -10.12
C GLY A 559 32.90 33.07 -11.53
N VAL A 560 33.81 33.59 -12.36
CA VAL A 560 33.99 33.20 -13.75
C VAL A 560 35.47 33.15 -14.13
N GLY A 561 35.83 32.21 -15.00
CA GLY A 561 37.18 32.09 -15.54
C GLY A 561 37.33 31.07 -16.67
N PRO A 562 38.59 30.84 -17.12
CA PRO A 562 38.90 30.05 -18.31
C PRO A 562 38.83 28.53 -18.14
N ALA A 563 38.62 28.05 -16.91
CA ALA A 563 38.56 26.62 -16.59
C ALA A 563 37.68 26.36 -15.36
N VAL A 564 37.19 25.13 -15.22
CA VAL A 564 36.53 24.68 -13.98
C VAL A 564 37.50 24.83 -12.79
N GLY A 565 37.04 25.46 -11.72
CA GLY A 565 37.82 25.86 -10.54
C GLY A 565 38.50 27.23 -10.65
N ASP A 566 38.55 27.86 -11.83
CA ASP A 566 39.22 29.15 -12.04
C ASP A 566 38.23 30.32 -12.03
N ILE A 567 38.37 31.22 -11.05
CA ILE A 567 37.53 32.42 -10.88
C ILE A 567 38.32 33.73 -11.11
N SER A 568 39.44 33.65 -11.84
CA SER A 568 40.41 34.75 -11.96
C SER A 568 39.99 35.92 -12.86
N TRP A 569 38.99 35.74 -13.74
CA TRP A 569 38.48 36.84 -14.55
C TRP A 569 37.62 37.78 -13.72
N TRP A 570 36.75 37.21 -12.89
CA TRP A 570 35.97 37.96 -11.90
C TRP A 570 35.41 36.99 -10.84
N ASN A 571 35.37 37.43 -9.59
CA ASN A 571 34.70 36.74 -8.51
C ASN A 571 34.04 37.74 -7.55
N CYS A 572 32.96 37.32 -6.90
CA CYS A 572 32.28 38.11 -5.88
C CYS A 572 33.09 38.05 -4.57
N ASP A 573 33.65 39.18 -4.14
CA ASP A 573 34.34 39.32 -2.86
C ASP A 573 33.37 39.65 -1.71
N ASP A 574 33.86 39.83 -0.48
CA ASP A 574 33.00 40.12 0.69
C ASP A 574 32.10 41.35 0.51
N ALA A 575 32.61 42.37 -0.18
CA ALA A 575 31.85 43.59 -0.46
C ALA A 575 30.71 43.31 -1.46
N CYS A 576 31.01 42.55 -2.52
CA CYS A 576 30.01 42.09 -3.48
C CYS A 576 28.94 41.20 -2.82
N VAL A 577 29.31 40.28 -1.92
CA VAL A 577 28.34 39.44 -1.18
C VAL A 577 27.39 40.32 -0.37
N THR A 578 27.91 41.34 0.31
CA THR A 578 27.12 42.29 1.09
C THR A 578 26.18 43.13 0.22
N GLU A 579 26.68 43.61 -0.92
CA GLU A 579 25.89 44.40 -1.89
C GLU A 579 24.73 43.58 -2.48
N ARG A 580 24.96 42.28 -2.70
CA ARG A 580 24.02 41.35 -3.34
C ARG A 580 23.27 40.47 -2.34
N ALA A 581 22.99 40.96 -1.13
CA ALA A 581 22.36 40.16 -0.08
C ALA A 581 21.07 39.45 -0.53
N CYS A 582 20.24 40.15 -1.33
CA CYS A 582 19.01 39.61 -1.93
C CYS A 582 19.21 38.49 -2.98
N PHE A 583 20.45 38.21 -3.38
CA PHE A 583 20.77 37.08 -4.25
C PHE A 583 21.31 35.89 -3.45
N TYR A 584 21.87 36.16 -2.27
CA TYR A 584 22.44 35.15 -1.39
C TYR A 584 21.39 34.53 -0.46
N ASP A 585 20.21 35.12 -0.33
CA ASP A 585 19.02 34.56 0.33
C ASP A 585 18.05 33.89 -0.65
N ASP A 586 18.28 33.99 -1.96
CA ASP A 586 17.54 33.25 -2.98
C ASP A 586 17.79 31.75 -2.82
N VAL A 587 16.72 30.96 -2.98
CA VAL A 587 16.76 29.51 -2.81
C VAL A 587 16.40 28.75 -4.08
N TYR A 588 17.06 27.60 -4.24
CA TYR A 588 16.90 26.63 -5.31
C TYR A 588 16.31 25.36 -4.69
N VAL A 589 15.04 25.08 -4.99
CA VAL A 589 14.30 23.97 -4.41
C VAL A 589 14.29 22.82 -5.42
N PHE A 590 14.87 21.69 -5.03
CA PHE A 590 14.82 20.44 -5.78
C PHE A 590 13.83 19.51 -5.09
N GLY A 591 12.64 19.36 -5.68
CA GLY A 591 11.59 18.48 -5.18
C GLY A 591 11.96 17.01 -5.28
N ALA A 592 11.47 16.22 -4.33
CA ALA A 592 11.61 14.77 -4.32
C ALA A 592 10.86 14.09 -5.48
N ASP A 593 9.92 14.80 -6.09
CA ASP A 593 9.13 14.42 -7.26
C ASP A 593 9.81 14.79 -8.60
N GLY A 594 11.02 15.35 -8.56
CA GLY A 594 11.74 15.86 -9.73
C GLY A 594 11.35 17.28 -10.15
N SER A 595 10.50 17.97 -9.38
CA SER A 595 10.22 19.40 -9.59
C SER A 595 11.42 20.28 -9.22
N PHE A 596 11.55 21.43 -9.88
CA PHE A 596 12.56 22.44 -9.58
C PHE A 596 11.92 23.82 -9.47
N LYS A 597 12.41 24.65 -8.54
CA LYS A 597 11.95 26.02 -8.39
C LYS A 597 13.05 26.96 -7.93
N ASN A 598 13.07 28.16 -8.53
CA ASN A 598 13.74 29.32 -7.95
C ASN A 598 12.75 30.06 -7.04
N GLU A 599 13.09 30.31 -5.78
CA GLU A 599 12.27 31.12 -4.86
C GLU A 599 13.08 32.29 -4.30
N PHE A 600 12.50 33.49 -4.35
CA PHE A 600 13.24 34.75 -4.22
C PHE A 600 12.81 35.63 -3.03
N GLY A 601 12.01 35.12 -2.08
CA GLY A 601 11.57 35.88 -0.89
C GLY A 601 10.87 37.24 -1.16
N GLY A 602 10.53 37.56 -2.41
CA GLY A 602 10.00 38.85 -2.86
C GLY A 602 11.01 39.81 -3.54
N SER A 603 12.32 39.54 -3.48
CA SER A 603 13.37 40.36 -4.11
C SER A 603 14.59 39.53 -4.47
N THR A 604 15.15 39.74 -5.67
CA THR A 604 16.41 39.11 -6.14
C THR A 604 17.36 40.17 -6.73
N TRP A 605 18.61 39.80 -7.05
CA TRP A 605 19.53 40.66 -7.79
C TRP A 605 19.15 40.74 -9.27
N LEU A 606 18.76 41.93 -9.71
CA LEU A 606 18.45 42.22 -11.10
C LEU A 606 19.63 42.87 -11.82
N GLU A 607 19.75 42.57 -13.10
CA GLU A 607 20.62 43.27 -14.05
C GLU A 607 19.75 43.93 -15.14
N SER A 608 20.22 45.04 -15.71
CA SER A 608 19.47 45.86 -16.66
C SER A 608 18.97 45.13 -17.91
N TRP A 609 19.64 44.04 -18.32
CA TRP A 609 19.20 43.20 -19.45
C TRP A 609 17.89 42.44 -19.18
N GLN A 610 17.52 42.26 -17.90
CA GLN A 610 16.25 41.65 -17.49
C GLN A 610 15.06 42.62 -17.56
N GLY A 611 15.30 43.90 -17.89
CA GLY A 611 14.28 44.95 -17.91
C GLY A 611 14.16 45.74 -16.60
N GLY A 612 15.04 45.50 -15.63
CA GLY A 612 15.16 46.24 -14.37
C GLY A 612 16.33 47.24 -14.34
N THR A 613 16.72 47.64 -13.14
CA THR A 613 17.99 48.36 -12.87
C THR A 613 18.92 47.46 -12.07
N ASP A 614 20.23 47.55 -12.32
CA ASP A 614 21.23 46.79 -11.58
C ASP A 614 21.07 47.01 -10.07
N GLY A 615 20.74 45.95 -9.33
CA GLY A 615 20.48 45.98 -7.89
C GLY A 615 19.37 45.04 -7.43
N CYS A 616 19.14 45.00 -6.12
CA CYS A 616 18.02 44.23 -5.55
C CYS A 616 16.66 44.80 -5.96
N GLY A 617 15.76 43.94 -6.44
CA GLY A 617 14.41 44.31 -6.83
C GLY A 617 13.50 43.10 -7.03
N THR A 618 12.22 43.36 -7.33
CA THR A 618 11.23 42.30 -7.56
C THR A 618 11.62 41.43 -8.77
N PRO A 619 11.59 40.09 -8.65
CA PRO A 619 11.92 39.19 -9.76
C PRO A 619 11.09 39.47 -11.02
N ILE A 620 11.70 39.30 -12.20
CA ILE A 620 11.07 39.64 -13.50
C ILE A 620 10.98 38.39 -14.38
N ALA A 621 9.77 38.09 -14.88
CA ALA A 621 9.53 37.02 -15.84
C ALA A 621 10.46 37.12 -17.08
N PRO A 622 11.01 36.00 -17.59
CA PRO A 622 10.73 34.62 -17.18
C PRO A 622 11.56 34.12 -15.99
N PHE A 623 12.41 34.95 -15.38
CA PHE A 623 13.36 34.56 -14.32
C PHE A 623 12.78 34.78 -12.91
N ASP A 624 11.46 34.83 -12.77
CA ASP A 624 10.76 35.13 -11.52
C ASP A 624 10.28 33.88 -10.75
N GLY A 625 10.63 32.68 -11.24
CA GLY A 625 10.26 31.41 -10.61
C GLY A 625 8.78 31.06 -10.76
N SER A 626 8.02 31.83 -11.55
CA SER A 626 6.59 31.60 -11.78
C SER A 626 6.31 30.44 -12.75
N ILE A 627 7.29 30.07 -13.57
CA ILE A 627 7.20 28.98 -14.53
C ILE A 627 7.63 27.68 -13.83
N ALA A 628 6.75 26.68 -13.84
CA ALA A 628 7.06 25.37 -13.30
C ALA A 628 8.24 24.74 -14.06
N ALA A 629 9.18 24.17 -13.30
CA ALA A 629 10.35 23.52 -13.85
C ALA A 629 10.54 22.14 -13.22
N THR A 630 11.36 21.33 -13.87
CA THR A 630 11.79 20.02 -13.40
C THR A 630 13.29 19.92 -13.47
N TYR A 631 13.86 18.93 -12.80
CA TYR A 631 15.27 18.61 -12.94
C TYR A 631 15.52 17.13 -13.10
N THR A 632 16.66 16.81 -13.69
CA THR A 632 17.26 15.49 -13.69
C THR A 632 18.70 15.60 -13.25
N TYR A 633 19.16 14.68 -12.42
CA TYR A 633 20.56 14.59 -12.04
C TYR A 633 21.09 13.18 -12.30
N ASN A 634 22.15 13.07 -13.08
CA ASN A 634 22.81 11.80 -13.34
C ASN A 634 24.31 12.00 -13.53
N ASN A 635 25.13 11.22 -12.83
CA ASN A 635 26.59 11.20 -12.96
C ASN A 635 27.25 12.60 -12.95
N GLY A 636 26.87 13.44 -11.98
CA GLY A 636 27.43 14.79 -11.85
C GLY A 636 26.86 15.81 -12.85
N VAL A 637 25.87 15.44 -13.66
CA VAL A 637 25.22 16.33 -14.62
C VAL A 637 23.81 16.64 -14.14
N LEU A 638 23.57 17.90 -13.81
CA LEU A 638 22.24 18.45 -13.50
C LEU A 638 21.67 19.08 -14.77
N THR A 639 20.46 18.70 -15.16
CA THR A 639 19.70 19.42 -16.20
C THR A 639 18.44 19.97 -15.58
N ILE A 640 18.21 21.26 -15.72
CA ILE A 640 16.98 21.94 -15.35
C ILE A 640 16.16 22.16 -16.62
N ASN A 641 14.88 21.79 -16.59
CA ASN A 641 13.94 21.98 -17.68
C ASN A 641 12.85 22.95 -17.22
N GLY A 642 12.79 24.12 -17.82
CA GLY A 642 11.91 25.19 -17.40
C GLY A 642 12.45 26.52 -17.91
N LYS A 643 11.66 27.20 -18.74
CA LYS A 643 12.08 28.46 -19.33
C LYS A 643 12.30 29.51 -18.24
N GLY A 644 13.51 30.06 -18.19
CA GLY A 644 13.89 31.07 -17.21
C GLY A 644 14.27 30.50 -15.83
N SER A 645 14.35 29.19 -15.67
CA SER A 645 14.91 28.56 -14.47
C SER A 645 16.43 28.43 -14.55
N PHE A 646 17.13 28.63 -13.44
CA PHE A 646 18.59 28.68 -13.41
C PHE A 646 19.19 28.36 -12.03
N ILE A 647 20.48 28.04 -11.99
CA ILE A 647 21.31 28.06 -10.77
C ILE A 647 22.28 29.23 -10.84
N GLY A 648 22.41 29.99 -9.75
CA GLY A 648 23.33 31.11 -9.67
C GLY A 648 22.80 32.31 -10.47
N LEU A 649 23.46 32.71 -11.56
CA LEU A 649 23.03 33.88 -12.32
C LEU A 649 22.19 33.49 -13.54
N ALA A 650 21.03 34.13 -13.70
CA ALA A 650 20.10 33.93 -14.81
C ALA A 650 20.72 34.12 -16.21
N LYS A 651 21.80 34.90 -16.33
CA LYS A 651 22.43 35.19 -17.63
C LYS A 651 23.24 34.02 -18.19
N ALA A 652 23.82 33.16 -17.36
CA ALA A 652 24.80 32.17 -17.80
C ALA A 652 24.11 30.84 -18.15
N ASN A 653 24.19 30.44 -19.42
CA ASN A 653 23.59 29.20 -19.91
C ASN A 653 24.47 28.54 -20.98
N ASN A 654 24.11 27.34 -21.44
CA ASN A 654 24.93 26.55 -22.36
C ASN A 654 25.05 27.14 -23.78
N GLU A 655 24.24 28.15 -24.15
CA GLU A 655 24.33 28.87 -25.42
C GLU A 655 25.17 30.16 -25.32
N GLY A 656 25.42 30.67 -24.11
CA GLY A 656 26.21 31.87 -23.86
C GLY A 656 25.73 32.68 -22.66
N GLU A 657 26.11 33.96 -22.62
CA GLU A 657 25.56 34.94 -21.68
C GLU A 657 24.42 35.72 -22.31
N LEU A 658 23.27 35.77 -21.63
CA LEU A 658 22.10 36.51 -22.09
C LEU A 658 22.34 38.03 -22.08
N SER A 659 21.83 38.68 -23.11
CA SER A 659 21.72 40.15 -23.20
C SER A 659 20.29 40.63 -23.43
N ASP A 660 19.33 39.70 -23.51
CA ASP A 660 17.90 39.93 -23.70
C ASP A 660 17.12 38.77 -23.05
N ALA A 661 16.20 39.10 -22.15
CA ALA A 661 15.36 38.14 -21.43
C ALA A 661 14.49 37.27 -22.35
N ALA A 662 14.16 37.75 -23.56
CA ALA A 662 13.38 36.98 -24.53
C ALA A 662 14.10 35.70 -25.01
N ASN A 663 15.44 35.67 -24.90
CA ASN A 663 16.28 34.55 -25.30
C ASN A 663 16.54 33.55 -24.17
N ALA A 664 15.78 33.60 -23.07
CA ALA A 664 15.87 32.60 -22.01
C ALA A 664 15.70 31.18 -22.59
N PRO A 665 16.64 30.25 -22.33
CA PRO A 665 16.55 28.88 -22.84
C PRO A 665 15.46 28.10 -22.10
N ASP A 666 14.93 27.06 -22.75
CA ASP A 666 13.95 26.15 -22.14
C ASP A 666 14.62 25.13 -21.20
N SER A 667 15.95 24.97 -21.28
CA SER A 667 16.72 24.06 -20.44
C SER A 667 18.17 24.55 -20.28
N ILE A 668 18.77 24.27 -19.12
CA ILE A 668 20.19 24.51 -18.84
C ILE A 668 20.78 23.27 -18.16
N THR A 669 21.96 22.86 -18.60
CA THR A 669 22.77 21.80 -18.04
C THR A 669 23.96 22.35 -17.27
N TYR A 670 24.18 21.83 -16.07
CA TYR A 670 25.26 22.15 -15.16
C TYR A 670 26.07 20.89 -14.82
N ASN A 671 27.36 21.08 -14.57
CA ASN A 671 28.18 20.08 -13.90
C ASN A 671 28.15 20.36 -12.40
N VAL A 672 27.87 19.35 -11.60
CA VAL A 672 27.79 19.42 -10.14
C VAL A 672 28.79 18.47 -9.52
N THR A 673 29.57 19.00 -8.58
CA THR A 673 30.50 18.23 -7.75
C THR A 673 30.14 18.44 -6.28
N PHE A 674 29.87 17.37 -5.57
CA PHE A 674 29.67 17.42 -4.11
C PHE A 674 31.02 17.63 -3.43
N ILE A 675 31.11 18.67 -2.61
CA ILE A 675 32.25 18.89 -1.70
C ILE A 675 32.00 18.06 -0.43
N ASP A 676 30.76 18.12 0.06
CA ASP A 676 30.18 17.28 1.11
C ASP A 676 28.66 17.20 0.93
N ASN A 677 27.95 16.54 1.85
CA ASN A 677 26.49 16.31 1.74
C ASN A 677 25.66 17.61 1.72
N ASN A 678 26.19 18.72 2.23
CA ASN A 678 25.49 19.99 2.35
C ASN A 678 26.14 21.11 1.52
N THR A 679 27.17 20.80 0.73
CA THR A 679 27.92 21.78 -0.06
C THR A 679 28.24 21.24 -1.43
N ILE A 680 27.81 21.95 -2.48
CA ILE A 680 28.07 21.59 -3.87
C ILE A 680 28.79 22.72 -4.61
N SER A 681 29.62 22.33 -5.56
CA SER A 681 30.15 23.20 -6.61
C SER A 681 29.36 22.94 -7.88
N VAL A 682 28.76 23.98 -8.44
CA VAL A 682 27.96 23.94 -9.66
C VAL A 682 28.65 24.79 -10.71
N THR A 683 28.81 24.26 -11.92
CA THR A 683 29.49 24.93 -13.03
C THR A 683 28.66 24.88 -14.29
N VAL A 684 28.61 25.98 -15.03
CA VAL A 684 28.05 26.06 -16.39
C VAL A 684 29.09 26.64 -17.35
N GLU A 685 29.28 25.99 -18.49
CA GLU A 685 30.08 26.54 -19.59
C GLU A 685 29.19 27.41 -20.49
N THR A 686 29.53 28.67 -20.69
CA THR A 686 28.74 29.59 -21.51
C THR A 686 29.07 29.44 -22.98
N GLY A 687 28.26 28.66 -23.70
CA GLY A 687 28.56 28.23 -25.06
C GLY A 687 29.48 27.02 -25.06
N THR A 688 29.00 25.86 -25.50
CA THR A 688 29.79 24.61 -25.50
C THR A 688 31.14 24.78 -26.22
N GLY A 689 32.25 24.55 -25.50
CA GLY A 689 33.61 24.71 -26.02
C GLY A 689 34.12 26.15 -26.11
N SER A 690 33.45 27.12 -25.48
CA SER A 690 33.90 28.52 -25.41
C SER A 690 35.10 28.71 -24.50
N GLY A 691 35.29 27.82 -23.51
CA GLY A 691 36.29 28.00 -22.46
C GLY A 691 35.93 29.08 -21.44
N THR A 692 34.65 29.46 -21.30
CA THR A 692 34.17 30.37 -20.25
C THR A 692 33.29 29.61 -19.27
N PHE A 693 33.68 29.56 -18.00
CA PHE A 693 32.99 28.79 -16.97
C PHE A 693 32.50 29.70 -15.85
N TRP A 694 31.19 29.77 -15.66
CA TRP A 694 30.59 30.34 -14.45
C TRP A 694 30.47 29.27 -13.38
N GLN A 695 30.78 29.66 -12.16
CA GLN A 695 30.91 28.75 -11.03
C GLN A 695 30.17 29.29 -9.81
N TYR A 696 29.50 28.38 -9.13
CA TYR A 696 28.65 28.65 -7.99
C TYR A 696 28.96 27.64 -6.90
N LYS A 697 29.11 28.10 -5.66
CA LYS A 697 29.16 27.25 -4.47
C LYS A 697 27.82 27.39 -3.77
N LEU A 698 27.07 26.30 -3.69
CA LEU A 698 25.78 26.26 -3.00
C LEU A 698 25.90 25.49 -1.70
N VAL A 699 25.12 25.90 -0.70
CA VAL A 699 24.96 25.21 0.57
C VAL A 699 23.50 24.84 0.77
N ARG A 700 23.26 23.65 1.32
CA ARG A 700 21.92 23.19 1.69
C ARG A 700 21.47 23.91 2.96
N ILE A 701 20.19 24.26 3.05
CA ILE A 701 19.57 24.92 4.21
C ILE A 701 18.47 24.08 4.86
#